data_AF-A0A851GCY6-F1
#
_entry.id   AF-A0A851GCY6-F1
#
_cell.length_a   1.000
_cell.length_b   1.000
_cell.length_c   1.000
_cell.angle_alpha   90.00
_cell.angle_beta   90.00
_cell.angle_gamma   90.00
#
_symmetry.space_group_name_H-M   'P 1'
#
loop_
_entity.id
_entity.type
_entity.pdbx_description
1 polymer ?
#
loop_
_entity_poly.entity_id
_entity_poly.type
_entity_poly.pdbx_seq_one_letter_code
_entity_poly.pdbx_strand_id
1 'polypeptide(L)'
;MMGSSVLTLGGTDVDAGDSLTYALVSGSGFAVNSNTGEITTTAELDYEASMQHVLTLSVTDAGGLSDTATVTVDVSNVNEAPELTDANVSLAEDAVIGSSVLTLGGTDVDAGDSLTYALVSGSGFAVNSNTGEITTTAELDYEASMQHVLTLSVTDAGGLSDTATVTVDVSNVNEAPELTDANVSLAEDVMIGSSVLTLGGTDVDAGDSLTYALVSGSGFAVNSNTGEMTTTAGLDYEASTQHVLTLSVTDAGGLSDTATVTVDVSNVNEAPELTDANVSLAEDAVIGSSVLTLAGSDPDAGDSLSYAITSGSGFAINSTTGEITTTAELDYETETQHALTVSVTDLGGLNDIATVTINIADVIEMPEIATGAASNLAMESADVAYTLNDDGGESTSVTLYYGETDGGTSAAAWTGSLSLGSQTEGGYMANLTGLVENTMYYYAVSASNSAGEAWGGSGSFTTLADTSPKLVRTTVNNVSSSNWTTVDLGKNYTSAVIVATPIYPDSNRPPVVTRIKNVSGSSFDLKLDRCDGLTSEVNLDVSIIAVEEGVYTQALDGVTMEAVKFTSTVTARKNNWNAEAQSFQNSYTSPVVVGQVMSANDSHWSVFWSMGGSRTTPVNAGSLSLGKHVGEDSNTTRADETIGYIVIESGTGTINGIAYEAGLGSDIVEGVGETSTGWSYSLSGHLSTTTAVALSQSAMDGNDGSWAVLYGNSAFGPTSLTTAVDEDVIGDSERNHGTEQIGYIVFE
;
A
#
# COMPACT_ATOMS: atom_id res chain seq x y z
N MET A 1 -58.07 125.36 22.62
CA MET A 1 -57.39 125.47 23.93
C MET A 1 -58.30 126.12 24.96
N MET A 2 -58.20 125.69 26.22
CA MET A 2 -58.94 126.27 27.35
C MET A 2 -58.50 127.73 27.63
N GLY A 3 -59.43 128.59 28.00
CA GLY A 3 -59.19 129.99 28.38
C GLY A 3 -59.00 130.96 27.21
N SER A 4 -59.21 130.52 25.97
CA SER A 4 -59.07 131.36 24.78
C SER A 4 -60.27 132.28 24.62
N SER A 5 -60.02 133.56 24.30
CA SER A 5 -61.06 134.54 23.98
C SER A 5 -61.68 134.22 22.62
N VAL A 6 -63.02 134.16 22.58
CA VAL A 6 -63.80 133.77 21.39
C VAL A 6 -64.41 135.00 20.74
N LEU A 7 -65.15 135.78 21.53
CA LEU A 7 -65.91 136.95 21.09
C LEU A 7 -66.15 137.87 22.29
N THR A 8 -66.16 139.18 22.08
CA THR A 8 -66.63 140.15 23.08
C THR A 8 -68.00 140.69 22.68
N LEU A 9 -69.02 140.40 23.49
CA LEU A 9 -70.38 140.88 23.27
C LEU A 9 -70.49 142.36 23.64
N GLY A 10 -70.94 143.18 22.69
CA GLY A 10 -71.25 144.59 22.93
C GLY A 10 -72.75 144.79 23.13
N GLY A 11 -73.12 145.51 24.19
CA GLY A 11 -74.46 146.08 24.37
C GLY A 11 -74.43 147.61 24.32
N THR A 12 -75.57 148.21 24.02
CA THR A 12 -75.78 149.67 24.10
C THR A 12 -77.08 149.97 24.81
N ASP A 13 -77.06 150.93 25.73
CA ASP A 13 -78.25 151.46 26.39
C ASP A 13 -78.59 152.86 25.84
N VAL A 14 -79.88 153.19 25.77
CA VAL A 14 -80.35 154.54 25.45
C VAL A 14 -80.13 155.50 26.62
N ASP A 15 -80.07 154.99 27.85
CA ASP A 15 -79.82 155.77 29.05
C ASP A 15 -78.32 156.07 29.20
N ALA A 16 -77.99 157.37 29.16
CA ALA A 16 -76.62 157.83 29.11
C ALA A 16 -75.88 157.60 30.45
N GLY A 17 -74.88 156.73 30.43
CA GLY A 17 -74.01 156.45 31.57
C GLY A 17 -74.29 155.13 32.29
N ASP A 18 -75.22 154.32 31.80
CA ASP A 18 -75.57 153.03 32.39
C ASP A 18 -74.47 151.98 32.22
N SER A 19 -74.21 151.24 33.29
CA SER A 19 -73.26 150.12 33.29
C SER A 19 -73.97 148.84 32.86
N LEU A 20 -73.46 148.18 31.84
CA LEU A 20 -74.00 146.92 31.33
C LEU A 20 -73.30 145.72 31.97
N THR A 21 -74.10 144.76 32.45
CA THR A 21 -73.60 143.49 33.01
C THR A 21 -73.99 142.32 32.10
N TYR A 22 -73.03 141.47 31.77
CA TYR A 22 -73.20 140.32 30.87
C TYR A 22 -73.28 139.00 31.64
N ALA A 23 -74.12 138.08 31.20
CA ALA A 23 -74.21 136.74 31.78
C ALA A 23 -74.48 135.67 30.73
N LEU A 24 -73.95 134.47 30.95
CA LEU A 24 -74.27 133.28 30.15
C LEU A 24 -75.54 132.66 30.74
N VAL A 25 -76.63 132.69 29.98
CA VAL A 25 -77.95 132.16 30.38
C VAL A 25 -78.00 130.66 30.15
N SER A 26 -77.49 130.18 29.00
CA SER A 26 -77.37 128.75 28.69
C SER A 26 -76.23 128.47 27.71
N GLY A 27 -75.66 127.26 27.78
CA GLY A 27 -74.46 126.84 27.06
C GLY A 27 -73.42 126.22 28.01
N SER A 28 -72.58 125.31 27.51
CA SER A 28 -71.51 124.63 28.29
C SER A 28 -70.17 124.73 27.57
N GLY A 29 -69.07 124.71 28.32
CA GLY A 29 -67.72 124.83 27.75
C GLY A 29 -67.24 126.28 27.57
N PHE A 30 -68.03 127.26 28.00
CA PHE A 30 -67.72 128.69 27.87
C PHE A 30 -68.09 129.47 29.14
N ALA A 31 -67.40 130.57 29.36
CA ALA A 31 -67.69 131.56 30.38
C ALA A 31 -67.77 132.96 29.75
N VAL A 32 -68.54 133.88 30.33
CA VAL A 32 -68.56 135.28 29.93
C VAL A 32 -68.11 136.18 31.08
N ASN A 33 -67.25 137.15 30.78
CA ASN A 33 -66.86 138.16 31.74
C ASN A 33 -68.00 139.17 31.92
N SER A 34 -68.49 139.29 33.15
CA SER A 34 -69.69 140.06 33.45
C SER A 34 -69.55 141.56 33.20
N ASN A 35 -68.34 142.12 33.20
CA ASN A 35 -68.12 143.55 33.03
C ASN A 35 -67.73 143.94 31.60
N THR A 36 -67.14 143.01 30.84
CA THR A 36 -66.59 143.31 29.51
C THR A 36 -67.37 142.65 28.38
N GLY A 37 -68.16 141.61 28.66
CA GLY A 37 -68.86 140.82 27.65
C GLY A 37 -67.96 139.82 26.91
N GLU A 38 -66.69 139.66 27.32
CA GLU A 38 -65.75 138.71 26.71
C GLU A 38 -66.11 137.27 27.04
N ILE A 39 -66.28 136.44 25.99
CA ILE A 39 -66.57 135.01 26.08
C ILE A 39 -65.25 134.23 25.95
N THR A 40 -64.96 133.33 26.89
CA THR A 40 -63.78 132.46 26.87
C THR A 40 -64.15 130.98 26.98
N THR A 41 -63.32 130.09 26.44
CA THR A 41 -63.49 128.63 26.58
C THR A 41 -63.14 128.16 28.00
N THR A 42 -63.87 127.18 28.55
CA THR A 42 -63.58 126.56 29.87
C THR A 42 -63.09 125.12 29.77
N ALA A 43 -63.06 124.56 28.56
CA ALA A 43 -62.50 123.26 28.24
C ALA A 43 -61.84 123.32 26.85
N GLU A 44 -61.12 122.29 26.46
CA GLU A 44 -60.73 122.11 25.07
C GLU A 44 -61.97 121.78 24.23
N LEU A 45 -61.99 122.28 23.00
CA LEU A 45 -63.06 122.02 22.05
C LEU A 45 -62.59 120.87 21.18
N ASP A 46 -63.47 119.91 20.97
CA ASP A 46 -63.25 118.68 20.21
C ASP A 46 -64.37 118.64 19.16
N TYR A 47 -63.99 118.67 17.89
CA TYR A 47 -64.93 118.80 16.78
C TYR A 47 -65.73 117.50 16.60
N GLU A 48 -65.05 116.36 16.75
CA GLU A 48 -65.55 114.99 16.66
C GLU A 48 -66.60 114.74 17.76
N ALA A 49 -66.38 115.32 18.94
CA ALA A 49 -67.36 115.30 20.03
C ALA A 49 -68.55 116.26 19.79
N SER A 50 -68.30 117.49 19.31
CA SER A 50 -69.35 118.48 19.06
C SER A 50 -68.92 119.61 18.11
N MET A 51 -69.46 119.61 16.89
CA MET A 51 -69.14 120.61 15.84
C MET A 51 -69.61 122.04 16.14
N GLN A 52 -70.57 122.22 17.04
CA GLN A 52 -71.17 123.52 17.32
C GLN A 52 -71.64 123.63 18.77
N HIS A 53 -71.43 124.81 19.37
CA HIS A 53 -72.00 125.17 20.67
C HIS A 53 -72.91 126.39 20.53
N VAL A 54 -74.15 126.28 21.00
CA VAL A 54 -75.11 127.38 21.01
C VAL A 54 -75.16 127.99 22.41
N LEU A 55 -74.79 129.26 22.53
CA LEU A 55 -74.77 130.03 23.76
C LEU A 55 -75.89 131.06 23.74
N THR A 56 -76.64 131.17 24.83
CA THR A 56 -77.56 132.30 25.05
C THR A 56 -76.96 133.20 26.10
N LEU A 57 -76.71 134.46 25.75
CA LEU A 57 -76.17 135.46 26.65
C LEU A 57 -77.20 136.54 26.91
N SER A 58 -77.20 137.12 28.11
CA SER A 58 -77.99 138.29 28.46
C SER A 58 -77.08 139.48 28.73
N VAL A 59 -77.55 140.66 28.36
CA VAL A 59 -77.02 141.94 28.83
C VAL A 59 -78.08 142.65 29.65
N THR A 60 -77.72 143.15 30.83
CA THR A 60 -78.65 143.78 31.78
C THR A 60 -78.14 145.17 32.15
N ASP A 61 -79.03 146.17 32.13
CA ASP A 61 -78.75 147.55 32.55
C ASP A 61 -78.74 147.70 34.09
N ALA A 62 -78.42 148.90 34.58
CA ALA A 62 -78.41 149.17 36.02
C ALA A 62 -79.84 149.23 36.62
N GLY A 63 -80.86 149.43 35.78
CA GLY A 63 -82.29 149.41 36.13
C GLY A 63 -82.90 148.01 36.24
N GLY A 64 -82.19 146.97 35.79
CA GLY A 64 -82.61 145.57 35.80
C GLY A 64 -83.37 145.11 34.55
N LEU A 65 -83.44 145.91 33.48
CA LEU A 65 -83.95 145.45 32.19
C LEU A 65 -82.85 144.67 31.45
N SER A 66 -83.24 143.63 30.72
CA SER A 66 -82.29 142.77 30.02
C SER A 66 -82.76 142.42 28.62
N ASP A 67 -81.79 142.24 27.72
CA ASP A 67 -81.98 141.66 26.40
C ASP A 67 -81.09 140.43 26.25
N THR A 68 -81.45 139.51 25.35
CA THR A 68 -80.71 138.27 25.12
C THR A 68 -80.24 138.15 23.68
N ALA A 69 -79.02 137.66 23.50
CA ALA A 69 -78.44 137.33 22.20
C ALA A 69 -78.04 135.85 22.17
N THR A 70 -78.26 135.21 21.03
CA THR A 70 -77.73 133.86 20.76
C THR A 70 -76.41 133.99 20.03
N VAL A 71 -75.35 133.40 20.60
CA VAL A 71 -74.04 133.27 19.98
C VAL A 71 -73.84 131.81 19.61
N THR A 72 -73.58 131.55 18.34
CA THR A 72 -73.24 130.21 17.86
C THR A 72 -71.73 130.15 17.69
N VAL A 73 -71.08 129.22 18.39
CA VAL A 73 -69.65 128.96 18.28
C VAL A 73 -69.49 127.71 17.42
N ASP A 74 -69.08 127.92 16.18
CA ASP A 74 -68.71 126.82 15.30
C ASP A 74 -67.29 126.36 15.65
N VAL A 75 -67.14 125.07 15.96
CA VAL A 75 -65.83 124.45 16.15
C VAL A 75 -65.27 124.13 14.77
N SER A 76 -64.04 124.55 14.50
CA SER A 76 -63.38 124.20 13.25
C SER A 76 -62.65 122.87 13.44
N ASN A 77 -62.83 121.93 12.50
CA ASN A 77 -62.10 120.68 12.55
C ASN A 77 -60.60 120.90 12.36
N VAL A 78 -59.78 120.11 13.06
CA VAL A 78 -58.34 120.00 12.89
C VAL A 78 -58.04 118.53 12.64
N ASN A 79 -57.09 118.22 11.77
CA ASN A 79 -56.72 116.83 11.53
C ASN A 79 -55.97 116.27 12.75
N GLU A 80 -56.46 115.18 13.33
CA GLU A 80 -55.78 114.36 14.32
C GLU A 80 -55.01 113.22 13.65
N ALA A 81 -54.09 112.57 14.37
CA ALA A 81 -53.31 111.48 13.80
C ALA A 81 -54.06 110.14 13.90
N PRO A 82 -53.89 109.23 12.94
CA PRO A 82 -54.43 107.87 13.04
C PRO A 82 -53.75 107.09 14.17
N GLU A 83 -54.39 106.03 14.66
CA GLU A 83 -53.85 105.10 15.64
C GLU A 83 -53.55 103.72 15.02
N LEU A 84 -52.40 103.15 15.36
CA LEU A 84 -52.00 101.79 14.98
C LEU A 84 -51.52 101.00 16.22
N THR A 85 -51.85 99.71 16.31
CA THR A 85 -51.51 98.89 17.49
C THR A 85 -50.48 97.81 17.15
N ASP A 86 -49.52 97.58 18.03
CA ASP A 86 -48.55 96.49 17.91
C ASP A 86 -49.24 95.11 17.81
N ALA A 87 -48.64 94.19 17.05
CA ALA A 87 -49.16 92.84 16.88
C ALA A 87 -48.05 91.79 16.87
N ASN A 88 -48.39 90.57 17.30
CA ASN A 88 -47.53 89.40 17.15
C ASN A 88 -48.30 88.33 16.39
N VAL A 89 -47.62 87.66 15.46
CA VAL A 89 -48.20 86.63 14.61
C VAL A 89 -47.16 85.56 14.34
N SER A 90 -47.60 84.33 14.12
CA SER A 90 -46.70 83.24 13.74
C SER A 90 -47.02 82.75 12.33
N LEU A 91 -45.97 82.42 11.58
CA LEU A 91 -46.05 81.89 10.24
C LEU A 91 -45.04 80.75 10.09
N ALA A 92 -45.44 79.67 9.41
CA ALA A 92 -44.55 78.56 9.11
C ALA A 92 -43.47 78.97 8.12
N GLU A 93 -42.27 78.41 8.25
CA GLU A 93 -41.15 78.75 7.37
C GLU A 93 -41.39 78.33 5.91
N ASP A 94 -42.09 77.21 5.72
CA ASP A 94 -42.50 76.67 4.42
C ASP A 94 -43.62 77.47 3.74
N ALA A 95 -44.02 78.61 4.34
CA ALA A 95 -44.99 79.51 3.75
C ALA A 95 -44.47 80.07 2.41
N VAL A 96 -45.18 79.73 1.33
CA VAL A 96 -44.86 80.19 -0.02
C VAL A 96 -44.75 81.71 -0.09
N ILE A 97 -43.83 82.22 -0.91
CA ILE A 97 -43.69 83.66 -1.18
C ILE A 97 -45.05 84.25 -1.61
N GLY A 98 -45.46 85.34 -0.96
CA GLY A 98 -46.74 86.01 -1.16
C GLY A 98 -47.83 85.58 -0.18
N SER A 99 -47.53 84.72 0.79
CA SER A 99 -48.46 84.32 1.85
C SER A 99 -48.86 85.53 2.70
N SER A 100 -50.16 85.65 3.00
CA SER A 100 -50.69 86.66 3.93
C SER A 100 -50.23 86.33 5.35
N VAL A 101 -49.55 87.28 5.98
CA VAL A 101 -49.04 87.21 7.35
C VAL A 101 -50.11 87.69 8.34
N LEU A 102 -50.52 88.95 8.19
CA LEU A 102 -51.49 89.63 9.05
C LEU A 102 -52.06 90.83 8.29
N THR A 103 -53.32 91.18 8.51
CA THR A 103 -53.86 92.48 8.11
C THR A 103 -53.90 93.40 9.33
N LEU A 104 -53.06 94.44 9.34
CA LEU A 104 -52.96 95.39 10.43
C LEU A 104 -53.88 96.58 10.17
N GLY A 105 -54.97 96.69 10.93
CA GLY A 105 -55.94 97.77 10.79
C GLY A 105 -55.58 98.98 11.65
N GLY A 106 -55.53 100.17 11.05
CA GLY A 106 -55.50 101.45 11.74
C GLY A 106 -56.90 102.06 11.89
N THR A 107 -57.03 103.00 12.83
CA THR A 107 -58.26 103.77 13.06
C THR A 107 -57.98 105.26 13.06
N ASP A 108 -58.92 106.06 12.57
CA ASP A 108 -58.86 107.52 12.64
C ASP A 108 -60.14 108.06 13.26
N VAL A 109 -60.01 109.11 14.08
CA VAL A 109 -61.14 109.79 14.68
C VAL A 109 -61.78 110.79 13.70
N ASP A 110 -61.01 111.30 12.74
CA ASP A 110 -61.48 112.18 11.68
C ASP A 110 -62.43 111.45 10.72
N ALA A 111 -63.67 111.94 10.67
CA ALA A 111 -64.74 111.26 9.92
C ALA A 111 -64.52 111.31 8.40
N GLY A 112 -64.26 110.15 7.80
CA GLY A 112 -64.13 109.98 6.35
C GLY A 112 -62.69 109.96 5.84
N ASP A 113 -61.72 109.95 6.74
CA ASP A 113 -60.31 109.89 6.41
C ASP A 113 -59.88 108.56 5.79
N SER A 114 -58.96 108.65 4.83
CA SER A 114 -58.40 107.51 4.14
C SER A 114 -57.01 107.20 4.67
N LEU A 115 -56.82 105.97 5.15
CA LEU A 115 -55.56 105.52 5.73
C LEU A 115 -54.66 104.87 4.67
N THR A 116 -53.41 105.31 4.61
CA THR A 116 -52.36 104.73 3.77
C THR A 116 -51.32 104.03 4.64
N TYR A 117 -51.08 102.75 4.38
CA TYR A 117 -50.13 101.93 5.12
C TYR A 117 -48.78 101.85 4.39
N ALA A 118 -47.69 101.84 5.14
CA ALA A 118 -46.35 101.63 4.60
C ALA A 118 -45.48 100.80 5.54
N LEU A 119 -44.58 100.01 4.95
CA LEU A 119 -43.58 99.25 5.69
C LEU A 119 -42.35 100.15 5.85
N VAL A 120 -42.05 100.54 7.09
CA VAL A 120 -40.93 101.41 7.44
C VAL A 120 -39.63 100.59 7.52
N SER A 121 -39.69 99.40 8.11
CA SER A 121 -38.57 98.46 8.16
C SER A 121 -39.03 97.01 8.31
N GLY A 122 -38.24 96.06 7.79
CA GLY A 122 -38.51 94.63 7.80
C GLY A 122 -38.29 94.00 6.42
N SER A 123 -37.12 93.43 6.18
CA SER A 123 -36.80 92.76 4.90
C SER A 123 -37.56 91.44 4.76
N GLY A 124 -37.90 91.05 3.53
CA GLY A 124 -38.65 89.82 3.27
C GLY A 124 -40.16 89.98 3.39
N PHE A 125 -40.67 91.20 3.62
CA PHE A 125 -42.11 91.47 3.74
C PHE A 125 -42.52 92.70 2.92
N ALA A 126 -43.80 92.76 2.57
CA ALA A 126 -44.45 93.92 1.96
C ALA A 126 -45.81 94.17 2.60
N VAL A 127 -46.27 95.43 2.63
CA VAL A 127 -47.62 95.80 3.06
C VAL A 127 -48.41 96.39 1.91
N ASN A 128 -49.68 96.01 1.79
CA ASN A 128 -50.62 96.64 0.89
C ASN A 128 -51.04 98.01 1.44
N SER A 129 -50.75 99.06 0.67
CA SER A 129 -50.93 100.45 1.11
C SER A 129 -52.37 100.85 1.41
N ASN A 130 -53.36 100.12 0.90
CA ASN A 130 -54.78 100.46 1.09
C ASN A 130 -55.47 99.60 2.14
N THR A 131 -54.94 98.40 2.41
CA THR A 131 -55.62 97.41 3.27
C THR A 131 -54.86 97.10 4.56
N GLY A 132 -53.57 97.41 4.63
CA GLY A 132 -52.72 97.02 5.77
C GLY A 132 -52.35 95.53 5.77
N GLU A 133 -52.63 94.80 4.69
CA GLU A 133 -52.26 93.39 4.55
C GLU A 133 -50.74 93.23 4.34
N ILE A 134 -50.10 92.51 5.26
CA ILE A 134 -48.68 92.17 5.22
C ILE A 134 -48.52 90.81 4.53
N THR A 135 -47.61 90.70 3.58
CA THR A 135 -47.30 89.47 2.82
C THR A 135 -45.80 89.19 2.82
N THR A 136 -45.42 87.91 2.67
CA THR A 136 -44.02 87.51 2.48
C THR A 136 -43.54 87.85 1.06
N THR A 137 -42.27 88.20 0.90
CA THR A 137 -41.60 88.49 -0.39
C THR A 137 -40.31 87.69 -0.59
N ALA A 138 -39.90 86.94 0.44
CA ALA A 138 -38.80 85.99 0.42
C ALA A 138 -39.25 84.72 1.18
N GLU A 139 -38.53 83.62 0.96
CA GLU A 139 -38.66 82.42 1.78
C GLU A 139 -38.28 82.74 3.22
N LEU A 140 -38.97 82.10 4.15
CA LEU A 140 -38.62 82.12 5.57
C LEU A 140 -37.80 80.86 5.85
N ASP A 141 -36.88 80.97 6.79
CA ASP A 141 -35.95 79.91 7.17
C ASP A 141 -35.74 80.08 8.69
N TYR A 142 -36.29 79.15 9.46
CA TYR A 142 -36.30 79.17 10.90
C TYR A 142 -34.88 79.04 11.47
N GLU A 143 -34.07 78.16 10.89
CA GLU A 143 -32.67 77.91 11.22
C GLU A 143 -31.80 79.16 10.99
N ALA A 144 -32.10 79.94 9.96
CA ALA A 144 -31.47 81.23 9.72
C ALA A 144 -32.00 82.33 10.64
N SER A 145 -33.33 82.41 10.84
CA SER A 145 -33.97 83.42 11.69
C SER A 145 -35.35 83.03 12.20
N MET A 146 -35.41 82.74 13.51
CA MET A 146 -36.66 82.38 14.20
C MET A 146 -37.67 83.54 14.33
N GLN A 147 -37.28 84.80 14.07
CA GLN A 147 -38.13 85.96 14.28
C GLN A 147 -37.77 87.15 13.39
N HIS A 148 -38.80 87.78 12.81
CA HIS A 148 -38.69 89.05 12.09
C HIS A 148 -39.46 90.15 12.79
N VAL A 149 -38.83 91.31 12.98
CA VAL A 149 -39.47 92.50 13.57
C VAL A 149 -39.71 93.53 12.47
N LEU A 150 -40.99 93.83 12.22
CA LEU A 150 -41.44 94.78 11.22
C LEU A 150 -41.89 96.07 11.89
N THR A 151 -41.67 97.20 11.25
CA THR A 151 -42.23 98.50 11.66
C THR A 151 -43.14 98.99 10.55
N LEU A 152 -44.41 99.18 10.86
CA LEU A 152 -45.40 99.72 9.94
C LEU A 152 -45.77 101.14 10.35
N SER A 153 -46.09 101.97 9.36
CA SER A 153 -46.70 103.26 9.56
C SER A 153 -48.07 103.30 8.91
N VAL A 154 -49.01 104.00 9.54
CA VAL A 154 -50.28 104.42 8.93
C VAL A 154 -50.29 105.95 8.85
N THR A 155 -50.75 106.50 7.73
CA THR A 155 -50.80 107.94 7.48
C THR A 155 -52.18 108.31 6.97
N ASP A 156 -52.77 109.35 7.54
CA ASP A 156 -54.06 109.90 7.12
C ASP A 156 -53.94 110.77 5.85
N ALA A 157 -55.06 111.38 5.42
CA ALA A 157 -55.06 112.26 4.25
C ALA A 157 -54.45 113.65 4.53
N GLY A 158 -54.44 114.09 5.79
CA GLY A 158 -53.82 115.35 6.25
C GLY A 158 -52.30 115.30 6.41
N GLY A 159 -51.71 114.10 6.37
CA GLY A 159 -50.29 113.83 6.48
C GLY A 159 -49.77 113.55 7.89
N LEU A 160 -50.63 113.33 8.89
CA LEU A 160 -50.19 112.84 10.20
C LEU A 160 -50.11 111.30 10.19
N SER A 161 -49.26 110.75 11.04
CA SER A 161 -48.94 109.32 11.01
C SER A 161 -48.65 108.74 12.39
N ASP A 162 -48.93 107.46 12.54
CA ASP A 162 -48.54 106.65 13.69
C ASP A 162 -47.82 105.37 13.23
N THR A 163 -47.07 104.73 14.13
CA THR A 163 -46.28 103.53 13.84
C THR A 163 -46.54 102.42 14.83
N ALA A 164 -46.55 101.18 14.33
CA ALA A 164 -46.65 99.98 15.16
C ALA A 164 -45.57 98.96 14.79
N THR A 165 -45.18 98.16 15.78
CA THR A 165 -44.28 97.02 15.63
C THR A 165 -45.09 95.74 15.41
N VAL A 166 -44.74 94.99 14.37
CA VAL A 166 -45.28 93.65 14.12
C VAL A 166 -44.16 92.64 14.25
N THR A 167 -44.27 91.75 15.23
CA THR A 167 -43.34 90.62 15.38
C THR A 167 -43.90 89.41 14.67
N VAL A 168 -43.14 88.86 13.72
CA VAL A 168 -43.44 87.62 13.03
C VAL A 168 -42.54 86.54 13.60
N ASP A 169 -43.13 85.63 14.37
CA ASP A 169 -42.45 84.44 14.89
C ASP A 169 -42.50 83.32 13.83
N VAL A 170 -41.34 82.92 13.32
CA VAL A 170 -41.26 81.81 12.35
C VAL A 170 -41.42 80.51 13.12
N SER A 171 -42.32 79.64 12.67
CA SER A 171 -42.49 78.30 13.28
C SER A 171 -41.77 77.25 12.44
N ASN A 172 -40.93 76.46 13.11
CA ASN A 172 -40.16 75.38 12.52
C ASN A 172 -41.05 74.32 11.84
N VAL A 173 -40.64 73.87 10.65
CA VAL A 173 -41.25 72.81 9.86
C VAL A 173 -40.16 71.82 9.49
N ASN A 174 -40.33 70.57 9.90
CA ASN A 174 -39.36 69.52 9.65
C ASN A 174 -38.99 69.40 8.15
N GLU A 175 -37.70 69.45 7.87
CA GLU A 175 -37.08 69.31 6.57
C GLU A 175 -36.38 67.95 6.44
N ALA A 176 -36.10 67.52 5.22
CA ALA A 176 -35.52 66.20 5.01
C ALA A 176 -34.01 66.22 5.30
N PRO A 177 -33.46 65.16 5.91
CA PRO A 177 -32.02 65.01 6.05
C PRO A 177 -31.34 64.82 4.69
N GLU A 178 -30.04 65.09 4.60
CA GLU A 178 -29.21 64.85 3.41
C GLU A 178 -28.25 63.67 3.61
N LEU A 179 -28.09 62.83 2.57
CA LEU A 179 -27.10 61.74 2.53
C LEU A 179 -26.31 61.74 1.22
N THR A 180 -24.98 61.56 1.30
CA THR A 180 -24.11 61.60 0.11
C THR A 180 -23.71 60.21 -0.38
N ASP A 181 -23.64 60.02 -1.70
CA ASP A 181 -23.08 58.84 -2.35
C ASP A 181 -21.63 58.57 -1.94
N ALA A 182 -21.24 57.29 -1.87
CA ALA A 182 -19.86 56.90 -1.54
C ALA A 182 -19.35 55.73 -2.38
N ASN A 183 -18.04 55.68 -2.57
CA ASN A 183 -17.35 54.52 -3.12
C ASN A 183 -16.22 54.11 -2.16
N VAL A 184 -16.11 52.82 -1.88
CA VAL A 184 -15.08 52.20 -1.05
C VAL A 184 -14.58 50.91 -1.70
N SER A 185 -13.34 50.53 -1.41
CA SER A 185 -12.78 49.24 -1.84
C SER A 185 -12.45 48.35 -0.65
N LEU A 186 -12.77 47.06 -0.76
CA LEU A 186 -12.50 46.03 0.24
C LEU A 186 -11.85 44.81 -0.44
N ALA A 187 -10.91 44.19 0.25
CA ALA A 187 -10.39 42.90 -0.15
C ALA A 187 -11.45 41.81 0.01
N GLU A 188 -11.46 40.82 -0.88
CA GLU A 188 -12.45 39.74 -0.81
C GLU A 188 -12.31 38.86 0.44
N ASP A 189 -11.07 38.67 0.90
CA ASP A 189 -10.71 37.89 2.10
C ASP A 189 -11.05 38.61 3.42
N VAL A 190 -11.73 39.76 3.34
CA VAL A 190 -12.15 40.52 4.51
C VAL A 190 -13.11 39.69 5.38
N MET A 191 -12.83 39.63 6.68
CA MET A 191 -13.67 38.88 7.62
C MET A 191 -15.09 39.45 7.67
N ILE A 192 -16.08 38.55 7.77
CA ILE A 192 -17.47 38.91 8.04
C ILE A 192 -17.57 39.73 9.34
N GLY A 193 -18.32 40.82 9.29
CA GLY A 193 -18.49 41.77 10.39
C GLY A 193 -17.48 42.92 10.38
N SER A 194 -16.61 43.00 9.38
CA SER A 194 -15.66 44.11 9.23
C SER A 194 -16.38 45.41 8.89
N SER A 195 -15.87 46.51 9.44
CA SER A 195 -16.36 47.86 9.18
C SER A 195 -15.99 48.28 7.76
N VAL A 196 -16.98 48.77 7.01
CA VAL A 196 -16.86 49.19 5.61
C VAL A 196 -16.65 50.70 5.53
N LEU A 197 -17.62 51.45 6.05
CA LEU A 197 -17.58 52.90 6.19
C LEU A 197 -18.63 53.35 7.20
N THR A 198 -18.55 54.59 7.66
CA THR A 198 -19.62 55.23 8.45
C THR A 198 -20.32 56.27 7.58
N LEU A 199 -21.62 56.12 7.39
CA LEU A 199 -22.45 57.08 6.66
C LEU A 199 -22.50 58.41 7.42
N GLY A 200 -22.33 59.52 6.69
CA GLY A 200 -22.40 60.87 7.25
C GLY A 200 -23.66 61.59 6.79
N GLY A 201 -24.81 61.28 7.39
CA GLY A 201 -26.04 62.04 7.18
C GLY A 201 -26.03 63.35 7.96
N THR A 202 -26.65 64.39 7.42
CA THR A 202 -26.81 65.70 8.08
C THR A 202 -28.24 66.16 8.03
N ASP A 203 -28.69 66.85 9.07
CA ASP A 203 -30.00 67.50 9.13
C ASP A 203 -29.83 68.98 9.46
N VAL A 204 -30.66 69.81 8.85
CA VAL A 204 -30.70 71.25 9.11
C VAL A 204 -31.50 71.54 10.38
N ASP A 205 -32.53 70.72 10.68
CA ASP A 205 -33.33 70.78 11.89
C ASP A 205 -32.47 70.51 13.14
N ALA A 206 -32.33 71.53 13.98
CA ALA A 206 -31.43 71.46 15.12
C ALA A 206 -31.90 70.45 16.18
N GLY A 207 -31.11 69.37 16.35
CA GLY A 207 -31.32 68.37 17.40
C GLY A 207 -32.06 67.12 16.94
N ASP A 208 -32.32 67.00 15.65
CA ASP A 208 -32.96 65.83 15.07
C ASP A 208 -32.06 64.58 15.10
N SER A 209 -32.70 63.45 15.36
CA SER A 209 -32.01 62.16 15.45
C SER A 209 -32.13 61.41 14.14
N LEU A 210 -30.99 61.07 13.55
CA LEU A 210 -30.94 60.37 12.27
C LEU A 210 -30.93 58.85 12.44
N THR A 211 -31.79 58.18 11.69
CA THR A 211 -31.89 56.73 11.62
C THR A 211 -31.47 56.23 10.23
N TYR A 212 -30.50 55.33 10.19
CA TYR A 212 -29.95 54.77 8.95
C TYR A 212 -30.54 53.39 8.63
N ALA A 213 -30.76 53.10 7.35
CA ALA A 213 -31.22 51.79 6.91
C ALA A 213 -30.63 51.38 5.55
N LEU A 214 -30.49 50.07 5.34
CA LEU A 214 -30.18 49.49 4.04
C LEU A 214 -31.50 49.26 3.29
N VAL A 215 -31.72 50.00 2.22
CA VAL A 215 -32.94 49.95 1.41
C VAL A 215 -32.86 48.81 0.40
N SER A 216 -31.73 48.69 -0.31
CA SER A 216 -31.49 47.60 -1.25
C SER A 216 -30.02 47.23 -1.34
N GLY A 217 -29.78 45.94 -1.55
CA GLY A 217 -28.46 45.31 -1.52
C GLY A 217 -28.44 44.11 -0.57
N SER A 218 -27.39 43.30 -0.64
CA SER A 218 -27.19 42.11 0.19
C SER A 218 -25.73 41.95 0.56
N GLY A 219 -25.44 41.22 1.64
CA GLY A 219 -24.06 41.01 2.12
C GLY A 219 -23.55 42.11 3.05
N PHE A 220 -24.38 43.12 3.36
CA PHE A 220 -24.03 44.24 4.22
C PHE A 220 -25.17 44.56 5.20
N ALA A 221 -24.83 45.20 6.32
CA ALA A 221 -25.77 45.78 7.26
C ALA A 221 -25.31 47.18 7.66
N VAL A 222 -26.23 48.01 8.13
CA VAL A 222 -25.93 49.33 8.69
C VAL A 222 -26.49 49.43 10.10
N ASN A 223 -25.70 49.98 11.01
CA ASN A 223 -26.17 50.33 12.35
C ASN A 223 -27.10 51.55 12.25
N SER A 224 -28.33 51.37 12.71
CA SER A 224 -29.38 52.38 12.55
C SER A 224 -29.09 53.70 13.25
N ASN A 225 -28.25 53.72 14.30
CA ASN A 225 -28.00 54.92 15.09
C ASN A 225 -26.66 55.58 14.76
N THR A 226 -25.68 54.81 14.30
CA THR A 226 -24.32 55.31 14.04
C THR A 226 -24.00 55.47 12.57
N GLY A 227 -24.78 54.87 11.66
CA GLY A 227 -24.48 54.83 10.23
C GLY A 227 -23.31 53.92 9.87
N GLU A 228 -22.76 53.16 10.82
CA GLU A 228 -21.67 52.22 10.55
C GLU A 228 -22.16 51.04 9.70
N MET A 229 -21.60 50.91 8.51
CA MET A 229 -21.85 49.80 7.59
C MET A 229 -20.83 48.68 7.85
N THR A 230 -21.30 47.43 7.92
CA THR A 230 -20.47 46.24 8.10
C THR A 230 -20.81 45.13 7.11
N THR A 231 -19.85 44.24 6.84
CA THR A 231 -20.08 43.03 6.04
C THR A 231 -20.90 42.00 6.84
N THR A 232 -21.83 41.30 6.18
CA THR A 232 -22.65 40.21 6.77
C THR A 232 -22.50 38.87 6.05
N ALA A 233 -21.86 38.88 4.88
CA ALA A 233 -21.44 37.71 4.13
C ALA A 233 -19.99 37.88 3.67
N GLY A 234 -19.32 36.78 3.33
CA GLY A 234 -18.01 36.84 2.67
C GLY A 234 -18.13 37.53 1.32
N LEU A 235 -17.06 38.19 0.92
CA LEU A 235 -16.90 38.74 -0.42
C LEU A 235 -16.12 37.73 -1.27
N ASP A 236 -16.36 37.75 -2.57
CA ASP A 236 -15.77 36.83 -3.55
C ASP A 236 -15.69 37.61 -4.85
N TYR A 237 -14.47 37.95 -5.26
CA TYR A 237 -14.20 38.80 -6.41
C TYR A 237 -14.60 38.09 -7.71
N GLU A 238 -14.29 36.81 -7.81
CA GLU A 238 -14.57 35.91 -8.93
C GLU A 238 -16.07 35.77 -9.17
N ALA A 239 -16.88 35.80 -8.10
CA ALA A 239 -18.33 35.83 -8.18
C ALA A 239 -18.87 37.24 -8.51
N SER A 240 -18.36 38.29 -7.87
CA SER A 240 -18.79 39.66 -8.09
C SER A 240 -17.75 40.69 -7.68
N THR A 241 -17.20 41.39 -8.67
CA THR A 241 -16.18 42.44 -8.44
C THR A 241 -16.74 43.72 -7.78
N GLN A 242 -18.06 43.85 -7.64
CA GLN A 242 -18.70 45.08 -7.14
C GLN A 242 -20.05 44.80 -6.48
N HIS A 243 -20.37 45.54 -5.42
CA HIS A 243 -21.71 45.61 -4.81
C HIS A 243 -22.24 47.04 -4.83
N VAL A 244 -23.44 47.24 -5.36
CA VAL A 244 -24.13 48.54 -5.37
C VAL A 244 -25.28 48.50 -4.38
N LEU A 245 -25.22 49.35 -3.36
CA LEU A 245 -26.15 49.40 -2.24
C LEU A 245 -26.91 50.73 -2.26
N THR A 246 -28.18 50.73 -1.85
CA THR A 246 -28.95 51.96 -1.60
C THR A 246 -29.24 52.05 -0.12
N LEU A 247 -28.82 53.15 0.49
CA LEU A 247 -28.97 53.44 1.91
C LEU A 247 -29.91 54.61 2.07
N SER A 248 -30.66 54.64 3.17
CA SER A 248 -31.47 55.79 3.55
C SER A 248 -31.03 56.35 4.89
N VAL A 249 -31.26 57.65 5.06
CA VAL A 249 -31.27 58.33 6.35
C VAL A 249 -32.67 58.91 6.57
N THR A 250 -33.19 58.81 7.78
CA THR A 250 -34.54 59.28 8.14
C THR A 250 -34.45 60.06 9.44
N ASP A 251 -35.04 61.25 9.47
CA ASP A 251 -35.11 62.11 10.65
C ASP A 251 -36.17 61.64 11.67
N ALA A 252 -36.40 62.42 12.73
CA ALA A 252 -37.41 62.09 13.73
C ALA A 252 -38.85 62.41 13.27
N GLY A 253 -39.03 63.35 12.33
CA GLY A 253 -40.29 63.72 11.70
C GLY A 253 -40.81 62.72 10.65
N GLY A 254 -39.95 61.81 10.18
CA GLY A 254 -40.22 60.78 9.19
C GLY A 254 -39.88 61.16 7.74
N LEU A 255 -39.20 62.28 7.48
CA LEU A 255 -38.66 62.56 6.15
C LEU A 255 -37.32 61.84 5.96
N SER A 256 -36.97 61.57 4.71
CA SER A 256 -35.82 60.72 4.38
C SER A 256 -35.18 61.08 3.06
N ASP A 257 -33.88 60.83 2.98
CA ASP A 257 -33.09 60.88 1.74
C ASP A 257 -32.34 59.55 1.53
N THR A 258 -31.90 59.30 0.29
CA THR A 258 -31.22 58.07 -0.09
C THR A 258 -29.91 58.33 -0.84
N ALA A 259 -28.90 57.52 -0.57
CA ALA A 259 -27.62 57.55 -1.26
C ALA A 259 -27.22 56.17 -1.79
N THR A 260 -26.45 56.16 -2.87
CA THR A 260 -25.84 54.97 -3.46
C THR A 260 -24.44 54.78 -2.89
N VAL A 261 -24.17 53.60 -2.32
CA VAL A 261 -22.83 53.18 -1.90
C VAL A 261 -22.35 52.06 -2.80
N THR A 262 -21.21 52.27 -3.45
CA THR A 262 -20.55 51.26 -4.28
C THR A 262 -19.37 50.68 -3.52
N VAL A 263 -19.35 49.36 -3.34
CA VAL A 263 -18.25 48.61 -2.74
C VAL A 263 -17.53 47.86 -3.86
N ASP A 264 -16.33 48.29 -4.21
CA ASP A 264 -15.46 47.61 -5.17
C ASP A 264 -14.65 46.53 -4.45
N VAL A 265 -14.81 45.27 -4.88
CA VAL A 265 -14.05 44.14 -4.33
C VAL A 265 -12.70 44.10 -5.03
N SER A 266 -11.61 43.98 -4.26
CA SER A 266 -10.27 43.76 -4.81
C SER A 266 -9.89 42.29 -4.67
N ASN A 267 -9.47 41.69 -5.78
CA ASN A 267 -8.98 40.31 -5.83
C ASN A 267 -7.78 40.10 -4.88
N VAL A 268 -7.78 38.99 -4.17
CA VAL A 268 -6.70 38.46 -3.35
C VAL A 268 -6.44 37.02 -3.77
N ASN A 269 -5.19 36.72 -4.12
CA ASN A 269 -4.78 35.38 -4.55
C ASN A 269 -5.25 34.27 -3.59
N GLU A 270 -6.01 33.33 -4.12
CA GLU A 270 -6.54 32.14 -3.46
C GLU A 270 -5.69 30.92 -3.79
N ALA A 271 -5.84 29.83 -3.03
CA ALA A 271 -5.06 28.62 -3.31
C ALA A 271 -5.73 27.83 -4.44
N PRO A 272 -4.96 27.19 -5.34
CA PRO A 272 -5.49 26.28 -6.32
C PRO A 272 -6.12 25.04 -5.64
N GLU A 273 -7.03 24.36 -6.33
CA GLU A 273 -7.65 23.12 -5.88
C GLU A 273 -7.13 21.92 -6.68
N LEU A 274 -6.83 20.81 -5.99
CA LEU A 274 -6.46 19.53 -6.59
C LEU A 274 -7.19 18.37 -5.92
N THR A 275 -7.79 17.50 -6.74
CA THR A 275 -8.55 16.35 -6.21
C THR A 275 -7.72 15.07 -6.16
N ASP A 276 -7.92 14.28 -5.11
CA ASP A 276 -7.41 12.91 -5.03
C ASP A 276 -7.83 12.08 -6.26
N ALA A 277 -6.92 11.24 -6.74
CA ALA A 277 -7.16 10.42 -7.92
C ALA A 277 -6.77 8.96 -7.69
N ASN A 278 -7.53 8.05 -8.29
CA ASN A 278 -7.26 6.63 -8.27
C ASN A 278 -7.22 6.12 -9.70
N VAL A 279 -6.16 5.39 -10.05
CA VAL A 279 -5.96 4.83 -11.39
C VAL A 279 -5.39 3.42 -11.28
N SER A 280 -5.53 2.64 -12.34
CA SER A 280 -4.90 1.32 -12.44
C SER A 280 -4.02 1.28 -13.67
N LEU A 281 -2.84 0.67 -13.51
CA LEU A 281 -1.83 0.52 -14.54
C LEU A 281 -1.29 -0.91 -14.48
N ALA A 282 -1.14 -1.56 -15.62
CA ALA A 282 -0.53 -2.89 -15.69
C ALA A 282 0.95 -2.81 -15.30
N GLU A 283 1.47 -3.83 -14.63
CA GLU A 283 2.87 -3.87 -14.22
C GLU A 283 3.86 -3.89 -15.40
N ASP A 284 3.45 -4.51 -16.50
CA ASP A 284 4.22 -4.58 -17.76
C ASP A 284 4.28 -3.24 -18.53
N ALA A 285 3.77 -2.15 -17.92
CA ALA A 285 3.86 -0.81 -18.46
C ALA A 285 5.32 -0.34 -18.60
N VAL A 286 5.74 -0.14 -19.86
CA VAL A 286 7.10 0.33 -20.19
C VAL A 286 7.41 1.66 -19.48
N ILE A 287 8.65 1.84 -19.02
CA ILE A 287 9.14 3.10 -18.45
C ILE A 287 8.83 4.27 -19.40
N GLY A 288 8.22 5.34 -18.84
CA GLY A 288 7.75 6.50 -19.58
C GLY A 288 6.30 6.42 -20.04
N SER A 289 5.57 5.35 -19.68
CA SER A 289 4.14 5.24 -19.95
C SER A 289 3.36 6.32 -19.21
N SER A 290 2.38 6.92 -19.89
CA SER A 290 1.44 7.88 -19.31
C SER A 290 0.47 7.14 -18.38
N VAL A 291 0.34 7.63 -17.15
CA VAL A 291 -0.49 7.02 -16.10
C VAL A 291 -1.81 7.77 -15.97
N LEU A 292 -1.72 9.07 -15.70
CA LEU A 292 -2.85 9.96 -15.48
C LEU A 292 -2.38 11.40 -15.70
N THR A 293 -3.27 12.26 -16.21
CA THR A 293 -3.07 13.71 -16.19
C THR A 293 -3.97 14.33 -15.13
N LEU A 294 -3.36 14.96 -14.13
CA LEU A 294 -4.08 15.72 -13.13
C LEU A 294 -4.51 17.07 -13.70
N ALA A 295 -5.71 17.51 -13.30
CA ALA A 295 -6.24 18.81 -13.66
C ALA A 295 -6.59 19.56 -12.37
N GLY A 296 -5.66 20.41 -11.92
CA GLY A 296 -5.95 21.41 -10.90
C GLY A 296 -6.74 22.58 -11.50
N SER A 297 -7.47 23.28 -10.64
CA SER A 297 -8.18 24.51 -10.98
C SER A 297 -7.81 25.60 -9.99
N ASP A 298 -7.70 26.83 -10.48
CA ASP A 298 -7.51 28.00 -9.64
C ASP A 298 -8.78 28.86 -9.67
N PRO A 299 -9.31 29.32 -8.53
CA PRO A 299 -10.32 30.37 -8.51
C PRO A 299 -9.87 31.62 -9.28
N ASP A 300 -8.59 32.00 -9.13
CA ASP A 300 -8.03 33.20 -9.76
C ASP A 300 -7.94 33.05 -11.29
N ALA A 301 -8.73 33.85 -11.99
CA ALA A 301 -8.85 33.74 -13.44
C ALA A 301 -7.53 34.07 -14.16
N GLY A 302 -6.96 33.07 -14.83
CA GLY A 302 -5.77 33.22 -15.67
C GLY A 302 -4.46 32.83 -15.00
N ASP A 303 -4.53 32.30 -13.78
CA ASP A 303 -3.37 31.80 -13.06
C ASP A 303 -2.80 30.54 -13.69
N SER A 304 -1.46 30.42 -13.65
CA SER A 304 -0.73 29.31 -14.24
C SER A 304 -0.29 28.35 -13.15
N LEU A 305 -0.71 27.09 -13.28
CA LEU A 305 -0.48 26.07 -12.28
C LEU A 305 0.82 25.29 -12.52
N SER A 306 1.55 25.03 -11.44
CA SER A 306 2.75 24.19 -11.41
C SER A 306 2.53 22.94 -10.56
N TYR A 307 2.83 21.77 -11.11
CA TYR A 307 2.63 20.48 -10.46
C TYR A 307 3.96 19.86 -9.99
N ALA A 308 3.96 19.19 -8.84
CA ALA A 308 5.12 18.45 -8.35
C ALA A 308 4.72 17.23 -7.52
N ILE A 309 5.44 16.12 -7.68
CA ILE A 309 5.36 14.98 -6.75
C ILE A 309 6.25 15.33 -5.55
N THR A 310 5.65 15.47 -4.38
CA THR A 310 6.33 15.83 -3.12
C THR A 310 6.67 14.60 -2.27
N SER A 311 5.98 13.48 -2.50
CA SER A 311 6.23 12.19 -1.86
C SER A 311 5.82 11.04 -2.78
N GLY A 312 6.52 9.91 -2.67
CA GLY A 312 6.38 8.75 -3.56
C GLY A 312 7.58 8.59 -4.50
N SER A 313 7.74 7.40 -5.08
CA SER A 313 8.85 7.03 -5.98
C SER A 313 8.35 6.22 -7.16
N GLY A 314 9.17 6.08 -8.21
CA GLY A 314 8.81 5.31 -9.41
C GLY A 314 8.06 6.12 -10.48
N PHE A 315 7.71 7.38 -10.20
CA PHE A 315 6.95 8.23 -11.11
C PHE A 315 7.53 9.64 -11.21
N ALA A 316 7.27 10.30 -12.34
CA ALA A 316 7.55 11.71 -12.57
C ALA A 316 6.25 12.42 -12.96
N ILE A 317 6.17 13.72 -12.68
CA ILE A 317 5.07 14.58 -13.14
C ILE A 317 5.60 15.71 -13.99
N ASN A 318 4.92 16.01 -15.08
CA ASN A 318 5.20 17.19 -15.88
C ASN A 318 4.66 18.43 -15.16
N SER A 319 5.55 19.36 -14.81
CA SER A 319 5.21 20.51 -13.97
C SER A 319 4.19 21.47 -14.58
N THR A 320 3.93 21.44 -15.89
CA THR A 320 2.98 22.36 -16.54
C THR A 320 1.68 21.68 -16.93
N THR A 321 1.73 20.38 -17.27
CA THR A 321 0.55 19.66 -17.77
C THR A 321 -0.12 18.78 -16.72
N GLY A 322 0.56 18.48 -15.60
CA GLY A 322 0.05 17.56 -14.58
C GLY A 322 0.10 16.08 -15.00
N GLU A 323 0.74 15.75 -16.14
CA GLU A 323 0.88 14.37 -16.61
C GLU A 323 1.88 13.59 -15.76
N ILE A 324 1.42 12.50 -15.15
CA ILE A 324 2.22 11.54 -14.40
C ILE A 324 2.65 10.40 -15.34
N THR A 325 3.94 10.09 -15.32
CA THR A 325 4.55 9.01 -16.12
C THR A 325 5.40 8.08 -15.26
N THR A 326 5.53 6.82 -15.65
CA THR A 326 6.44 5.85 -15.00
C THR A 326 7.91 6.21 -15.22
N THR A 327 8.77 5.97 -14.22
CA THR A 327 10.23 6.17 -14.28
C THR A 327 11.03 4.92 -13.91
N ALA A 328 10.35 3.90 -13.39
CA ALA A 328 10.89 2.59 -13.04
C ALA A 328 9.94 1.51 -13.57
N GLU A 329 10.46 0.29 -13.67
CA GLU A 329 9.63 -0.91 -13.88
C GLU A 329 8.70 -1.08 -12.68
N LEU A 330 7.51 -1.59 -12.95
CA LEU A 330 6.49 -1.90 -11.94
C LEU A 330 6.43 -3.42 -11.83
N ASP A 331 6.16 -3.89 -10.62
CA ASP A 331 6.16 -5.32 -10.27
C ASP A 331 5.09 -5.45 -9.18
N TYR A 332 4.03 -6.19 -9.49
CA TYR A 332 2.86 -6.35 -8.64
C TYR A 332 3.19 -7.14 -7.38
N GLU A 333 4.05 -8.15 -7.49
CA GLU A 333 4.47 -9.09 -6.45
C GLU A 333 5.24 -8.37 -5.34
N THR A 334 5.99 -7.33 -5.72
CA THR A 334 6.72 -6.47 -4.79
C THR A 334 5.85 -5.36 -4.21
N GLU A 335 5.08 -4.65 -5.03
CA GLU A 335 4.25 -3.52 -4.60
C GLU A 335 2.98 -3.37 -5.45
N THR A 336 1.88 -3.98 -4.99
CA THR A 336 0.55 -3.90 -5.63
C THR A 336 -0.05 -2.49 -5.76
N GLN A 337 0.50 -1.48 -5.08
CA GLN A 337 -0.05 -0.12 -5.07
C GLN A 337 1.02 0.92 -4.72
N HIS A 338 1.08 2.01 -5.50
CA HIS A 338 1.85 3.20 -5.15
C HIS A 338 0.93 4.36 -4.74
N ALA A 339 1.32 5.09 -3.70
CA ALA A 339 0.67 6.32 -3.27
C ALA A 339 1.62 7.51 -3.47
N LEU A 340 1.22 8.45 -4.33
CA LEU A 340 1.95 9.69 -4.57
C LEU A 340 1.26 10.84 -3.85
N THR A 341 2.03 11.72 -3.22
CA THR A 341 1.54 13.03 -2.78
C THR A 341 1.94 14.05 -3.83
N VAL A 342 0.96 14.67 -4.48
CA VAL A 342 1.17 15.66 -5.54
C VAL A 342 0.72 17.01 -5.04
N SER A 343 1.54 18.04 -5.23
CA SER A 343 1.17 19.44 -5.00
C SER A 343 0.86 20.13 -6.31
N VAL A 344 -0.14 21.01 -6.30
CA VAL A 344 -0.34 22.05 -7.31
C VAL A 344 -0.08 23.41 -6.67
N THR A 345 0.61 24.30 -7.36
CA THR A 345 0.99 25.63 -6.86
C THR A 345 0.68 26.67 -7.92
N ASP A 346 0.06 27.76 -7.50
CA ASP A 346 -0.27 28.91 -8.35
C ASP A 346 0.94 29.84 -8.58
N LEU A 347 0.72 31.02 -9.16
CA LEU A 347 1.78 31.98 -9.40
C LEU A 347 2.09 32.86 -8.16
N GLY A 348 1.13 33.02 -7.25
CA GLY A 348 1.26 33.69 -5.95
C GLY A 348 2.05 32.91 -4.91
N GLY A 349 2.26 31.61 -5.13
CA GLY A 349 2.95 30.67 -4.25
C GLY A 349 2.04 29.93 -3.26
N LEU A 350 0.71 30.03 -3.36
CA LEU A 350 -0.20 29.17 -2.60
C LEU A 350 -0.33 27.82 -3.29
N ASN A 351 -0.66 26.79 -2.50
CA ASN A 351 -0.65 25.42 -2.98
C ASN A 351 -1.69 24.56 -2.30
N ASP A 352 -2.12 23.52 -3.01
CA ASP A 352 -2.92 22.42 -2.48
C ASP A 352 -2.23 21.08 -2.78
N ILE A 353 -2.62 20.04 -2.05
CA ILE A 353 -2.05 18.70 -2.16
C ILE A 353 -3.13 17.64 -2.34
N ALA A 354 -2.88 16.69 -3.22
CA ALA A 354 -3.73 15.54 -3.45
C ALA A 354 -2.93 14.23 -3.36
N THR A 355 -3.61 13.17 -2.97
CA THR A 355 -3.09 11.80 -3.02
C THR A 355 -3.50 11.15 -4.33
N VAL A 356 -2.51 10.66 -5.08
CA VAL A 356 -2.74 9.83 -6.27
C VAL A 356 -2.39 8.39 -5.93
N THR A 357 -3.40 7.52 -5.97
CA THR A 357 -3.24 6.09 -5.74
C THR A 357 -3.23 5.35 -7.07
N ILE A 358 -2.11 4.69 -7.36
CA ILE A 358 -1.88 3.92 -8.57
C ILE A 358 -1.93 2.45 -8.17
N ASN A 359 -2.98 1.74 -8.56
CA ASN A 359 -3.13 0.31 -8.31
C ASN A 359 -2.45 -0.44 -9.45
N ILE A 360 -1.45 -1.25 -9.12
CA ILE A 360 -0.79 -2.09 -10.10
C ILE A 360 -1.72 -3.27 -10.42
N ALA A 361 -1.94 -3.51 -11.69
CA ALA A 361 -2.68 -4.67 -12.17
C ALA A 361 -1.68 -5.74 -12.58
N ASP A 362 -1.79 -6.88 -11.90
CA ASP A 362 -1.10 -8.14 -12.19
C ASP A 362 -1.31 -8.57 -13.66
N VAL A 363 -0.20 -8.94 -14.32
CA VAL A 363 -0.10 -9.51 -15.64
C VAL A 363 0.69 -10.82 -15.57
N ILE A 364 -0.04 -11.93 -15.43
CA ILE A 364 0.50 -13.31 -15.49
C ILE A 364 1.73 -13.45 -16.42
N GLU A 365 2.88 -13.65 -15.81
CA GLU A 365 4.16 -13.87 -16.46
C GLU A 365 4.47 -15.36 -16.68
N MET A 366 5.49 -15.69 -17.47
CA MET A 366 5.98 -17.07 -17.54
C MET A 366 6.75 -17.40 -16.24
N PRO A 367 6.59 -18.60 -15.67
CA PRO A 367 7.29 -18.96 -14.44
C PRO A 367 8.79 -19.02 -14.70
N GLU A 368 9.62 -18.69 -13.72
CA GLU A 368 11.06 -18.88 -13.78
C GLU A 368 11.44 -20.15 -13.01
N ILE A 369 12.21 -21.05 -13.65
CA ILE A 369 12.63 -22.30 -13.01
C ILE A 369 14.12 -22.54 -13.19
N ALA A 370 14.79 -22.86 -12.08
CA ALA A 370 16.19 -23.27 -12.09
C ALA A 370 16.31 -24.73 -11.63
N THR A 371 16.90 -25.56 -12.49
CA THR A 371 17.23 -26.94 -12.14
C THR A 371 18.52 -26.95 -11.31
N GLY A 372 18.46 -27.53 -10.12
CA GLY A 372 19.58 -27.67 -9.20
C GLY A 372 20.33 -28.99 -9.38
N ALA A 373 21.32 -29.22 -8.51
CA ALA A 373 22.16 -30.42 -8.57
C ALA A 373 21.41 -31.68 -8.11
N ALA A 374 21.80 -32.82 -8.70
CA ALA A 374 21.41 -34.13 -8.22
C ALA A 374 22.16 -34.49 -6.92
N SER A 375 21.49 -35.20 -6.02
CA SER A 375 22.00 -35.64 -4.72
C SER A 375 21.42 -37.02 -4.35
N ASN A 376 21.84 -37.56 -3.20
CA ASN A 376 21.40 -38.88 -2.71
C ASN A 376 21.48 -39.99 -3.78
N LEU A 377 22.58 -40.00 -4.53
CA LEU A 377 22.80 -40.95 -5.62
C LEU A 377 22.82 -42.38 -5.08
N ALA A 378 22.00 -43.24 -5.66
CA ALA A 378 21.95 -44.67 -5.38
C ALA A 378 22.13 -45.47 -6.67
N MET A 379 22.05 -46.79 -6.57
CA MET A 379 22.13 -47.68 -7.73
C MET A 379 20.93 -47.50 -8.68
N GLU A 380 19.73 -47.26 -8.14
CA GLU A 380 18.49 -47.17 -8.95
C GLU A 380 17.68 -45.89 -8.69
N SER A 381 18.25 -44.89 -8.00
CA SER A 381 17.56 -43.64 -7.67
C SER A 381 18.50 -42.44 -7.51
N ALA A 382 17.95 -41.23 -7.65
CA ALA A 382 18.62 -39.97 -7.37
C ALA A 382 17.60 -38.86 -7.04
N ASP A 383 17.99 -37.88 -6.23
CA ASP A 383 17.16 -36.71 -5.92
C ASP A 383 17.63 -35.50 -6.72
N VAL A 384 16.73 -34.85 -7.47
CA VAL A 384 16.99 -33.65 -8.25
C VAL A 384 16.42 -32.43 -7.54
N ALA A 385 17.28 -31.47 -7.20
CA ALA A 385 16.85 -30.18 -6.67
C ALA A 385 16.32 -29.27 -7.78
N TYR A 386 15.38 -28.38 -7.47
CA TYR A 386 15.00 -27.26 -8.33
C TYR A 386 14.38 -26.13 -7.50
N THR A 387 14.46 -24.92 -8.02
CA THR A 387 13.79 -23.75 -7.45
C THR A 387 12.81 -23.21 -8.47
N LEU A 388 11.58 -23.01 -8.03
CA LEU A 388 10.53 -22.35 -8.78
C LEU A 388 10.39 -20.93 -8.25
N ASN A 389 10.50 -19.96 -9.15
CA ASN A 389 10.13 -18.58 -8.93
C ASN A 389 8.91 -18.32 -9.81
N ASP A 390 7.80 -17.94 -9.20
CA ASP A 390 6.51 -17.76 -9.87
C ASP A 390 5.90 -16.46 -9.37
N ASP A 391 5.04 -15.91 -10.21
CA ASP A 391 4.51 -14.54 -10.20
C ASP A 391 3.52 -14.24 -9.06
N GLY A 392 3.72 -14.81 -7.87
CA GLY A 392 2.95 -14.43 -6.68
C GLY A 392 1.62 -15.13 -6.42
N GLY A 393 1.26 -16.24 -7.08
CA GLY A 393 0.07 -17.01 -6.68
C GLY A 393 -0.52 -17.97 -7.72
N GLU A 394 0.15 -18.13 -8.84
CA GLU A 394 -0.33 -18.76 -10.04
C GLU A 394 -0.25 -20.28 -9.88
N SER A 395 -1.18 -20.98 -10.52
CA SER A 395 -1.11 -22.44 -10.52
C SER A 395 -0.06 -22.88 -11.54
N THR A 396 1.18 -23.00 -11.09
CA THR A 396 2.29 -23.47 -11.93
C THR A 396 2.47 -24.97 -11.83
N SER A 397 2.37 -25.65 -12.98
CA SER A 397 2.56 -27.09 -13.12
C SER A 397 4.02 -27.42 -13.44
N VAL A 398 4.64 -28.29 -12.65
CA VAL A 398 6.06 -28.63 -12.75
C VAL A 398 6.26 -30.08 -13.22
N THR A 399 7.21 -30.31 -14.13
CA THR A 399 7.60 -31.64 -14.62
C THR A 399 9.12 -31.78 -14.67
N LEU A 400 9.66 -32.85 -14.10
CA LEU A 400 11.07 -33.23 -14.22
C LEU A 400 11.22 -34.21 -15.39
N TYR A 401 12.08 -33.89 -16.35
CA TYR A 401 12.44 -34.77 -17.46
C TYR A 401 13.83 -35.37 -17.25
N TYR A 402 14.03 -36.61 -17.69
CA TYR A 402 15.31 -37.31 -17.55
C TYR A 402 15.53 -38.34 -18.66
N GLY A 403 16.79 -38.70 -18.90
CA GLY A 403 17.17 -39.71 -19.89
C GLY A 403 18.67 -39.91 -20.03
N GLU A 404 19.09 -40.92 -20.78
CA GLU A 404 20.52 -41.22 -21.02
C GLU A 404 21.19 -40.20 -21.98
N THR A 405 20.39 -39.37 -22.64
CA THR A 405 20.84 -38.27 -23.50
C THR A 405 20.18 -36.97 -23.06
N ASP A 406 20.91 -35.85 -23.18
CA ASP A 406 20.38 -34.52 -22.89
C ASP A 406 19.30 -34.12 -23.91
N GLY A 407 18.06 -33.97 -23.44
CA GLY A 407 16.93 -33.54 -24.26
C GLY A 407 16.79 -32.03 -24.37
N GLY A 408 17.59 -31.24 -23.64
CA GLY A 408 17.49 -29.79 -23.57
C GLY A 408 16.09 -29.32 -23.17
N THR A 409 15.58 -28.29 -23.86
CA THR A 409 14.30 -27.65 -23.58
C THR A 409 13.14 -28.22 -24.41
N SER A 410 13.16 -29.52 -24.70
CA SER A 410 12.15 -30.19 -25.53
C SER A 410 11.66 -31.47 -24.87
N ALA A 411 10.43 -31.45 -24.36
CA ALA A 411 9.80 -32.60 -23.69
C ALA A 411 9.88 -33.89 -24.54
N ALA A 412 9.73 -33.79 -25.87
CA ALA A 412 9.76 -34.94 -26.77
C ALA A 412 11.15 -35.57 -26.97
N ALA A 413 12.23 -34.88 -26.57
CA ALA A 413 13.60 -35.38 -26.69
C ALA A 413 14.05 -36.19 -25.46
N TRP A 414 13.29 -36.15 -24.36
CA TRP A 414 13.56 -36.89 -23.14
C TRP A 414 12.91 -38.28 -23.17
N THR A 415 13.55 -39.28 -22.55
CA THR A 415 13.06 -40.66 -22.52
C THR A 415 12.19 -40.98 -21.30
N GLY A 416 12.26 -40.15 -20.25
CA GLY A 416 11.46 -40.24 -19.04
C GLY A 416 10.99 -38.88 -18.55
N SER A 417 9.88 -38.86 -17.81
CA SER A 417 9.33 -37.67 -17.18
C SER A 417 8.60 -38.03 -15.88
N LEU A 418 8.68 -37.15 -14.89
CA LEU A 418 7.99 -37.21 -13.60
C LEU A 418 7.18 -35.93 -13.43
N SER A 419 5.85 -36.06 -13.42
CA SER A 419 4.96 -34.93 -13.11
C SER A 419 4.95 -34.66 -11.61
N LEU A 420 5.25 -33.43 -11.22
CA LEU A 420 5.41 -33.01 -9.83
C LEU A 420 4.20 -32.19 -9.33
N GLY A 421 3.20 -31.99 -10.21
CA GLY A 421 1.95 -31.31 -9.90
C GLY A 421 2.06 -29.79 -9.87
N SER A 422 1.02 -29.15 -9.34
CA SER A 422 1.03 -27.70 -9.11
C SER A 422 1.84 -27.37 -7.86
N GLN A 423 2.72 -26.38 -7.98
CA GLN A 423 3.60 -25.93 -6.91
C GLN A 423 3.63 -24.41 -6.87
N THR A 424 3.86 -23.86 -5.67
CA THR A 424 4.06 -22.42 -5.46
C THR A 424 5.55 -22.09 -5.54
N GLU A 425 5.90 -20.80 -5.52
CA GLU A 425 7.28 -20.34 -5.35
C GLU A 425 8.00 -21.09 -4.20
N GLY A 426 9.24 -21.54 -4.46
CA GLY A 426 10.06 -22.20 -3.45
C GLY A 426 11.12 -23.16 -3.99
N GLY A 427 11.88 -23.76 -3.06
CA GLY A 427 12.88 -24.79 -3.34
C GLY A 427 12.33 -26.20 -3.07
N TYR A 428 12.55 -27.10 -4.01
CA TYR A 428 11.98 -28.44 -4.03
C TYR A 428 13.02 -29.53 -4.36
N MET A 429 12.67 -30.77 -4.03
CA MET A 429 13.43 -31.98 -4.37
C MET A 429 12.50 -33.00 -5.02
N ALA A 430 12.90 -33.56 -6.16
CA ALA A 430 12.19 -34.62 -6.86
C ALA A 430 13.01 -35.92 -6.86
N ASN A 431 12.42 -37.00 -6.39
CA ASN A 431 13.06 -38.32 -6.33
C ASN A 431 12.79 -39.11 -7.62
N LEU A 432 13.84 -39.42 -8.37
CA LEU A 432 13.82 -40.36 -9.50
C LEU A 432 14.11 -41.78 -9.01
N THR A 433 13.35 -42.76 -9.48
CA THR A 433 13.50 -44.18 -9.14
C THR A 433 13.43 -45.07 -10.38
N GLY A 434 13.86 -46.32 -10.27
CA GLY A 434 13.87 -47.28 -11.38
C GLY A 434 14.95 -47.00 -12.43
N LEU A 435 16.03 -46.35 -12.00
CA LEU A 435 17.19 -46.07 -12.85
C LEU A 435 18.07 -47.33 -12.97
N VAL A 436 18.87 -47.39 -14.03
CA VAL A 436 19.86 -48.46 -14.20
C VAL A 436 21.13 -48.09 -13.45
N GLU A 437 21.74 -49.05 -12.76
CA GLU A 437 23.03 -48.85 -12.08
C GLU A 437 24.15 -48.46 -13.03
N ASN A 438 25.17 -47.75 -12.51
CA ASN A 438 26.35 -47.31 -13.26
C ASN A 438 26.04 -46.62 -14.61
N THR A 439 24.92 -45.90 -14.70
CA THR A 439 24.40 -45.29 -15.92
C THR A 439 24.32 -43.77 -15.75
N MET A 440 24.76 -43.05 -16.78
CA MET A 440 24.68 -41.59 -16.82
C MET A 440 23.29 -41.15 -17.25
N TYR A 441 22.68 -40.27 -16.47
CA TYR A 441 21.42 -39.63 -16.78
C TYR A 441 21.61 -38.11 -16.85
N TYR A 442 20.96 -37.51 -17.84
CA TYR A 442 20.70 -36.08 -17.94
C TYR A 442 19.30 -35.80 -17.43
N TYR A 443 19.07 -34.57 -16.97
CA TYR A 443 17.76 -34.15 -16.49
C TYR A 443 17.56 -32.64 -16.64
N ALA A 444 16.31 -32.21 -16.74
CA ALA A 444 15.90 -30.80 -16.70
C ALA A 444 14.49 -30.70 -16.12
N VAL A 445 14.18 -29.58 -15.47
CA VAL A 445 12.84 -29.33 -14.93
C VAL A 445 12.16 -28.24 -15.76
N SER A 446 10.90 -28.46 -16.14
CA SER A 446 10.05 -27.42 -16.73
C SER A 446 8.92 -27.03 -15.80
N ALA A 447 8.51 -25.78 -15.89
CA ALA A 447 7.37 -25.19 -15.19
C ALA A 447 6.47 -24.51 -16.22
N SER A 448 5.15 -24.60 -16.02
CA SER A 448 4.19 -24.03 -16.96
C SER A 448 2.96 -23.47 -16.27
N ASN A 449 2.48 -22.34 -16.78
CA ASN A 449 1.22 -21.69 -16.38
C ASN A 449 0.48 -21.23 -17.66
N SER A 450 -0.50 -20.33 -17.53
CA SER A 450 -1.26 -19.82 -18.70
C SER A 450 -0.47 -18.90 -19.64
N ALA A 451 0.63 -18.30 -19.18
CA ALA A 451 1.50 -17.46 -20.01
C ALA A 451 2.47 -18.29 -20.87
N GLY A 452 2.88 -19.46 -20.39
CA GLY A 452 3.75 -20.35 -21.17
C GLY A 452 4.44 -21.44 -20.35
N GLU A 453 5.46 -22.05 -20.95
CA GLU A 453 6.33 -23.04 -20.33
C GLU A 453 7.77 -22.52 -20.31
N ALA A 454 8.42 -22.59 -19.15
CA ALA A 454 9.83 -22.28 -18.96
C ALA A 454 10.62 -23.54 -18.59
N TRP A 455 11.91 -23.54 -18.94
CA TRP A 455 12.82 -24.67 -18.73
C TRP A 455 14.03 -24.23 -17.93
N GLY A 456 14.38 -25.02 -16.91
CA GLY A 456 15.64 -24.90 -16.21
C GLY A 456 16.79 -25.47 -17.04
N GLY A 457 18.03 -25.12 -16.66
CA GLY A 457 19.22 -25.68 -17.31
C GLY A 457 19.33 -27.20 -17.15
N SER A 458 19.91 -27.88 -18.15
CA SER A 458 20.16 -29.32 -18.04
C SER A 458 21.25 -29.63 -17.01
N GLY A 459 20.99 -30.62 -16.15
CA GLY A 459 21.97 -31.25 -15.27
C GLY A 459 22.28 -32.69 -15.69
N SER A 460 23.29 -33.30 -15.06
CA SER A 460 23.60 -34.73 -15.25
C SER A 460 24.12 -35.38 -13.97
N PHE A 461 23.89 -36.68 -13.81
CA PHE A 461 24.47 -37.52 -12.74
C PHE A 461 24.75 -38.95 -13.25
N THR A 462 25.53 -39.72 -12.50
CA THR A 462 25.74 -41.16 -12.75
C THR A 462 25.27 -41.93 -11.52
N THR A 463 24.43 -42.95 -11.71
CA THR A 463 24.04 -43.86 -10.63
C THR A 463 25.23 -44.68 -10.12
N LEU A 464 25.16 -45.16 -8.89
CA LEU A 464 26.23 -45.98 -8.30
C LEU A 464 26.28 -47.37 -8.94
N ALA A 465 27.45 -48.02 -8.91
CA ALA A 465 27.64 -49.40 -9.40
C ALA A 465 27.48 -50.43 -8.26
N ASP A 466 26.97 -51.63 -8.54
CA ASP A 466 27.05 -52.77 -7.61
C ASP A 466 28.49 -53.25 -7.44
N THR A 467 29.03 -53.08 -6.23
CA THR A 467 30.35 -53.58 -5.85
C THR A 467 30.29 -54.83 -4.97
N SER A 468 29.13 -55.46 -4.83
CA SER A 468 28.95 -56.62 -3.96
C SER A 468 29.68 -57.87 -4.50
N PRO A 469 30.24 -58.73 -3.62
CA PRO A 469 30.80 -60.03 -3.98
C PRO A 469 29.95 -60.86 -4.93
N LYS A 470 30.55 -61.40 -6.00
CA LYS A 470 29.88 -62.36 -6.89
C LYS A 470 30.15 -63.79 -6.42
N LEU A 471 29.09 -64.47 -6.00
CA LEU A 471 29.12 -65.90 -5.66
C LEU A 471 27.92 -66.62 -6.30
N VAL A 472 28.18 -67.81 -6.80
CA VAL A 472 27.19 -68.76 -7.32
C VAL A 472 27.52 -70.14 -6.76
N ARG A 473 26.47 -70.86 -6.38
CA ARG A 473 26.51 -72.30 -6.09
C ARG A 473 25.51 -73.00 -6.99
N THR A 474 25.88 -74.14 -7.55
CA THR A 474 24.99 -74.93 -8.39
C THR A 474 25.36 -76.41 -8.33
N THR A 475 24.51 -77.29 -8.85
CA THR A 475 24.81 -78.71 -9.03
C THR A 475 24.65 -79.05 -10.50
N VAL A 476 25.67 -79.65 -11.09
CA VAL A 476 25.64 -80.15 -12.45
C VAL A 476 25.32 -81.63 -12.39
N ASN A 477 24.15 -82.00 -12.90
CA ASN A 477 23.68 -83.38 -12.83
C ASN A 477 24.34 -84.25 -13.91
N ASN A 478 24.63 -85.51 -13.58
CA ASN A 478 25.07 -86.54 -14.53
C ASN A 478 26.30 -86.13 -15.36
N VAL A 479 27.35 -85.61 -14.70
CA VAL A 479 28.65 -85.35 -15.32
C VAL A 479 29.31 -86.69 -15.65
N SER A 480 29.72 -86.85 -16.91
CA SER A 480 30.25 -88.10 -17.44
C SER A 480 31.77 -88.20 -17.31
N SER A 481 32.28 -89.42 -17.15
CA SER A 481 33.71 -89.70 -17.28
C SER A 481 34.19 -89.82 -18.73
N SER A 482 33.28 -89.78 -19.70
CA SER A 482 33.60 -89.92 -21.13
C SER A 482 33.49 -88.61 -21.90
N ASN A 483 32.70 -87.64 -21.42
CA ASN A 483 32.42 -86.40 -22.14
C ASN A 483 32.66 -85.16 -21.27
N TRP A 484 32.97 -84.03 -21.92
CA TRP A 484 33.01 -82.71 -21.28
C TRP A 484 31.62 -82.08 -21.27
N THR A 485 31.25 -81.47 -20.15
CA THR A 485 30.01 -80.73 -19.94
C THR A 485 30.35 -79.27 -19.70
N THR A 486 29.83 -78.35 -20.52
CA THR A 486 29.96 -76.90 -20.27
C THR A 486 28.97 -76.47 -19.19
N VAL A 487 29.45 -75.72 -18.21
CA VAL A 487 28.70 -75.20 -17.06
C VAL A 487 28.60 -73.69 -17.20
N ASP A 488 27.37 -73.17 -17.25
CA ASP A 488 27.05 -71.74 -17.22
C ASP A 488 26.94 -71.27 -15.76
N LEU A 489 27.65 -70.20 -15.41
CA LEU A 489 27.65 -69.63 -14.07
C LEU A 489 26.48 -68.67 -13.84
N GLY A 490 25.74 -68.25 -14.87
CA GLY A 490 24.60 -67.35 -14.75
C GLY A 490 24.93 -65.92 -14.28
N LYS A 491 26.22 -65.61 -14.07
CA LYS A 491 26.77 -64.29 -13.76
C LYS A 491 28.08 -64.09 -14.51
N ASN A 492 28.43 -62.83 -14.79
CA ASN A 492 29.71 -62.47 -15.38
C ASN A 492 30.73 -62.15 -14.30
N TYR A 493 31.76 -62.97 -14.20
CA TYR A 493 32.94 -62.84 -13.37
C TYR A 493 34.09 -62.21 -14.14
N THR A 494 34.94 -61.43 -13.49
CA THR A 494 36.19 -60.95 -14.09
C THR A 494 37.25 -62.06 -14.03
N SER A 495 37.31 -62.79 -12.91
CA SER A 495 38.07 -64.02 -12.71
C SER A 495 37.35 -64.95 -11.73
N ALA A 496 36.83 -66.10 -12.20
CA ALA A 496 36.05 -67.02 -11.36
C ALA A 496 36.89 -68.17 -10.77
N VAL A 497 37.04 -68.26 -9.45
CA VAL A 497 37.60 -69.43 -8.73
C VAL A 497 36.52 -70.51 -8.62
N ILE A 498 36.81 -71.70 -9.14
CA ILE A 498 35.86 -72.82 -9.24
C ILE A 498 36.31 -73.97 -8.33
N VAL A 499 35.39 -74.47 -7.52
CA VAL A 499 35.53 -75.74 -6.79
C VAL A 499 34.37 -76.66 -7.15
N ALA A 500 34.68 -77.83 -7.68
CA ALA A 500 33.76 -78.82 -8.22
C ALA A 500 33.96 -80.15 -7.50
N THR A 501 32.98 -80.56 -6.71
CA THR A 501 33.04 -81.74 -5.84
C THR A 501 32.05 -82.80 -6.32
N PRO A 502 32.49 -84.02 -6.68
CA PRO A 502 31.58 -85.10 -7.05
C PRO A 502 30.60 -85.43 -5.92
N ILE A 503 29.36 -85.72 -6.29
CA ILE A 503 28.29 -86.14 -5.38
C ILE A 503 28.04 -87.63 -5.62
N TYR A 504 28.36 -88.45 -4.64
CA TYR A 504 28.15 -89.89 -4.70
C TYR A 504 26.75 -90.22 -4.20
N PRO A 505 25.91 -90.94 -4.98
CA PRO A 505 24.59 -91.38 -4.51
C PRO A 505 24.68 -92.61 -3.58
N ASP A 506 25.75 -93.40 -3.68
CA ASP A 506 25.97 -94.63 -2.93
C ASP A 506 27.45 -95.09 -2.98
N SER A 507 27.78 -96.09 -2.17
CA SER A 507 29.12 -96.65 -1.98
C SER A 507 29.69 -97.51 -3.10
N ASN A 508 28.88 -97.87 -4.11
CA ASN A 508 29.30 -98.81 -5.14
C ASN A 508 29.86 -98.11 -6.38
N ARG A 509 29.97 -96.78 -6.35
CA ARG A 509 30.51 -96.00 -7.46
C ARG A 509 32.03 -95.93 -7.35
N PRO A 510 32.76 -96.09 -8.47
CA PRO A 510 34.21 -96.00 -8.45
C PRO A 510 34.67 -94.58 -8.09
N PRO A 511 35.84 -94.45 -7.46
CA PRO A 511 36.42 -93.16 -7.12
C PRO A 511 36.73 -92.34 -8.39
N VAL A 512 36.31 -91.09 -8.42
CA VAL A 512 36.54 -90.14 -9.53
C VAL A 512 37.09 -88.81 -9.03
N VAL A 513 37.78 -88.12 -9.93
CA VAL A 513 38.24 -86.74 -9.77
C VAL A 513 37.60 -85.84 -10.81
N THR A 514 37.27 -84.61 -10.41
CA THR A 514 36.71 -83.58 -11.27
C THR A 514 37.80 -82.87 -12.05
N ARG A 515 37.57 -82.72 -13.35
CA ARG A 515 38.48 -82.12 -14.31
C ARG A 515 37.83 -80.86 -14.86
N ILE A 516 38.55 -79.74 -14.79
CA ILE A 516 38.06 -78.43 -15.24
C ILE A 516 38.98 -77.89 -16.32
N LYS A 517 38.42 -77.25 -17.34
CA LYS A 517 39.19 -76.44 -18.31
C LYS A 517 38.34 -75.27 -18.82
N ASN A 518 38.95 -74.40 -19.62
CA ASN A 518 38.25 -73.30 -20.30
C ASN A 518 37.45 -72.38 -19.34
N VAL A 519 37.96 -72.13 -18.13
CA VAL A 519 37.33 -71.20 -17.18
C VAL A 519 37.34 -69.79 -17.76
N SER A 520 36.16 -69.25 -18.01
CA SER A 520 35.91 -67.89 -18.52
C SER A 520 35.13 -67.07 -17.50
N GLY A 521 34.79 -65.83 -17.85
CA GLY A 521 33.98 -64.97 -16.99
C GLY A 521 32.56 -65.51 -16.73
N SER A 522 31.99 -66.33 -17.62
CA SER A 522 30.60 -66.80 -17.47
C SER A 522 30.42 -68.31 -17.53
N SER A 523 31.46 -69.09 -17.89
CA SER A 523 31.34 -70.54 -18.02
C SER A 523 32.67 -71.27 -17.87
N PHE A 524 32.62 -72.59 -17.65
CA PHE A 524 33.77 -73.51 -17.71
C PHE A 524 33.36 -74.90 -18.21
N ASP A 525 34.32 -75.74 -18.60
CA ASP A 525 34.06 -77.13 -18.97
C ASP A 525 34.45 -78.09 -17.85
N LEU A 526 33.61 -79.09 -17.58
CA LEU A 526 33.71 -80.06 -16.50
C LEU A 526 33.64 -81.50 -17.02
N LYS A 527 34.46 -82.40 -16.46
CA LYS A 527 34.45 -83.84 -16.75
C LYS A 527 34.85 -84.64 -15.51
N LEU A 528 34.52 -85.93 -15.45
CA LEU A 528 35.08 -86.86 -14.46
C LEU A 528 36.24 -87.67 -15.08
N ASP A 529 37.26 -87.98 -14.28
CA ASP A 529 38.22 -89.03 -14.59
C ASP A 529 38.21 -90.07 -13.47
N ARG A 530 38.27 -91.35 -13.83
CA ARG A 530 38.29 -92.43 -12.85
C ARG A 530 39.69 -92.61 -12.30
N CYS A 531 39.77 -92.85 -10.99
CA CYS A 531 41.05 -92.99 -10.30
C CYS A 531 41.58 -94.43 -10.33
N ASP A 532 40.73 -95.39 -10.71
CA ASP A 532 41.08 -96.81 -10.86
C ASP A 532 41.63 -97.18 -12.24
N GLY A 533 41.91 -96.20 -13.11
CA GLY A 533 42.42 -96.41 -14.47
C GLY A 533 41.48 -97.15 -15.44
N LEU A 534 40.26 -97.47 -15.03
CA LEU A 534 39.30 -98.17 -15.88
C LEU A 534 38.57 -97.20 -16.82
N THR A 535 38.17 -97.71 -17.99
CA THR A 535 37.56 -96.89 -19.06
C THR A 535 36.04 -96.98 -19.11
N SER A 536 35.40 -97.79 -18.26
CA SER A 536 33.93 -97.85 -18.25
C SER A 536 33.34 -96.55 -17.74
N GLU A 537 32.27 -96.09 -18.39
CA GLU A 537 31.66 -94.80 -18.12
C GLU A 537 31.09 -94.72 -16.70
N VAL A 538 31.35 -93.60 -16.04
CA VAL A 538 30.81 -93.24 -14.72
C VAL A 538 30.12 -91.90 -14.87
N ASN A 539 28.93 -91.78 -14.29
CA ASN A 539 28.18 -90.55 -14.24
C ASN A 539 27.84 -90.24 -12.78
N LEU A 540 28.17 -89.03 -12.32
CA LEU A 540 27.84 -88.51 -10.99
C LEU A 540 27.36 -87.06 -11.11
N ASP A 541 26.55 -86.63 -10.16
CA ASP A 541 26.27 -85.20 -10.00
C ASP A 541 27.52 -84.51 -9.42
N VAL A 542 27.72 -83.23 -9.70
CA VAL A 542 28.88 -82.47 -9.20
C VAL A 542 28.40 -81.14 -8.63
N SER A 543 28.71 -80.91 -7.35
CA SER A 543 28.49 -79.65 -6.67
C SER A 543 29.53 -78.62 -7.12
N ILE A 544 29.08 -77.44 -7.56
CA ILE A 544 29.93 -76.36 -8.05
C ILE A 544 29.77 -75.15 -7.14
N ILE A 545 30.91 -74.61 -6.71
CA ILE A 545 31.03 -73.30 -6.09
C ILE A 545 31.90 -72.43 -7.01
N ALA A 546 31.39 -71.27 -7.37
CA ALA A 546 32.07 -70.27 -8.21
C ALA A 546 32.06 -68.91 -7.52
N VAL A 547 33.26 -68.38 -7.27
CA VAL A 547 33.47 -67.13 -6.52
C VAL A 547 34.38 -66.22 -7.33
N GLU A 548 34.11 -64.91 -7.32
CA GLU A 548 35.03 -63.94 -7.91
C GLU A 548 36.36 -63.96 -7.15
N GLU A 549 37.47 -63.96 -7.88
CA GLU A 549 38.79 -63.83 -7.29
C GLU A 549 38.90 -62.49 -6.56
N GLY A 550 39.31 -62.52 -5.29
CA GLY A 550 39.32 -61.32 -4.47
C GLY A 550 39.50 -61.58 -2.99
N VAL A 551 39.64 -60.49 -2.25
CA VAL A 551 39.74 -60.47 -0.78
C VAL A 551 38.44 -59.90 -0.22
N TYR A 552 37.78 -60.71 0.59
CA TYR A 552 36.50 -60.40 1.22
C TYR A 552 36.72 -60.15 2.71
N THR A 553 36.14 -59.08 3.22
CA THR A 553 36.32 -58.65 4.61
C THR A 553 35.01 -58.70 5.39
N GLN A 554 35.10 -59.00 6.69
CA GLN A 554 33.92 -59.03 7.56
C GLN A 554 33.11 -57.71 7.54
N ALA A 555 33.78 -56.57 7.38
CA ALA A 555 33.17 -55.24 7.45
C ALA A 555 32.42 -54.84 6.18
N LEU A 556 32.94 -55.21 5.01
CA LEU A 556 32.35 -54.84 3.72
C LEU A 556 31.41 -55.93 3.20
N ASP A 557 31.83 -57.19 3.34
CA ASP A 557 31.24 -58.34 2.62
C ASP A 557 30.47 -59.29 3.55
N GLY A 558 30.59 -59.09 4.86
CA GLY A 558 29.99 -59.96 5.88
C GLY A 558 30.74 -61.28 6.11
N VAL A 559 31.91 -61.45 5.48
CA VAL A 559 32.74 -62.67 5.56
C VAL A 559 34.23 -62.34 5.47
N THR A 560 35.07 -63.02 6.26
CA THR A 560 36.53 -63.02 6.06
C THR A 560 36.90 -64.21 5.17
N MET A 561 37.17 -63.95 3.89
CA MET A 561 37.49 -64.97 2.89
C MET A 561 38.43 -64.42 1.82
N GLU A 562 39.22 -65.28 1.18
CA GLU A 562 39.94 -64.99 -0.04
C GLU A 562 39.66 -66.08 -1.05
N ALA A 563 39.34 -65.70 -2.29
CA ALA A 563 39.30 -66.62 -3.41
C ALA A 563 40.47 -66.25 -4.33
N VAL A 564 41.37 -67.19 -4.59
CA VAL A 564 42.66 -66.94 -5.25
C VAL A 564 42.89 -67.95 -6.37
N LYS A 565 43.46 -67.48 -7.47
CA LYS A 565 44.05 -68.35 -8.50
C LYS A 565 45.55 -68.18 -8.56
N PHE A 566 46.23 -69.29 -8.79
CA PHE A 566 47.62 -69.23 -9.24
C PHE A 566 47.92 -70.37 -10.18
N THR A 567 48.90 -70.19 -11.05
CA THR A 567 49.37 -71.23 -11.96
C THR A 567 50.52 -71.96 -11.31
N SER A 568 50.31 -73.23 -10.97
CA SER A 568 51.31 -74.07 -10.32
C SER A 568 52.27 -74.65 -11.35
N THR A 569 53.57 -74.41 -11.10
CA THR A 569 54.68 -74.87 -11.97
C THR A 569 55.32 -76.16 -11.47
N VAL A 570 54.98 -76.59 -10.26
CA VAL A 570 55.50 -77.80 -9.64
C VAL A 570 54.49 -78.94 -9.70
N THR A 571 54.99 -80.17 -9.80
CA THR A 571 54.17 -81.38 -9.73
C THR A 571 54.76 -82.28 -8.65
N ALA A 572 53.94 -82.69 -7.68
CA ALA A 572 54.34 -83.72 -6.72
C ALA A 572 54.40 -85.08 -7.44
N ARG A 573 55.46 -85.85 -7.17
CA ARG A 573 55.72 -87.17 -7.75
C ARG A 573 55.94 -88.19 -6.64
N LYS A 574 56.01 -89.48 -6.98
CA LYS A 574 56.29 -90.57 -6.01
C LYS A 574 57.48 -90.22 -5.11
N ASN A 575 57.26 -90.20 -3.80
CA ASN A 575 58.23 -89.81 -2.76
C ASN A 575 58.84 -88.38 -2.88
N ASN A 576 58.25 -87.47 -3.66
CA ASN A 576 58.72 -86.09 -3.83
C ASN A 576 57.57 -85.06 -3.77
N TRP A 577 57.49 -84.36 -2.65
CA TRP A 577 56.41 -83.43 -2.30
C TRP A 577 56.79 -81.99 -2.59
N ASN A 578 56.71 -81.60 -3.86
CA ASN A 578 56.92 -80.22 -4.26
C ASN A 578 55.62 -79.44 -4.04
N ALA A 579 55.72 -78.33 -3.31
CA ALA A 579 54.64 -77.36 -3.10
C ALA A 579 55.15 -75.95 -3.33
N GLU A 580 54.23 -75.04 -3.63
CA GLU A 580 54.47 -73.62 -3.78
C GLU A 580 53.88 -72.87 -2.59
N ALA A 581 54.73 -72.13 -1.88
CA ALA A 581 54.31 -71.31 -0.75
C ALA A 581 53.35 -70.20 -1.21
N GLN A 582 52.25 -70.04 -0.48
CA GLN A 582 51.23 -69.03 -0.66
C GLN A 582 51.04 -68.23 0.64
N SER A 583 50.48 -67.04 0.53
CA SER A 583 50.19 -66.16 1.66
C SER A 583 48.77 -65.64 1.60
N PHE A 584 48.19 -65.38 2.76
CA PHE A 584 46.89 -64.73 2.89
C PHE A 584 47.03 -63.21 2.98
N GLN A 585 46.02 -62.49 2.51
CA GLN A 585 45.88 -61.05 2.71
C GLN A 585 45.04 -60.72 3.95
N ASN A 586 44.05 -61.55 4.28
CA ASN A 586 43.26 -61.44 5.50
C ASN A 586 43.98 -62.03 6.72
N SER A 587 43.53 -61.63 7.90
CA SER A 587 43.92 -62.25 9.18
C SER A 587 42.88 -63.27 9.61
N TYR A 588 43.28 -64.54 9.70
CA TYR A 588 42.41 -65.64 10.12
C TYR A 588 42.77 -66.15 11.53
N THR A 589 41.76 -66.54 12.30
CA THR A 589 41.93 -67.23 13.60
C THR A 589 42.06 -68.73 13.38
N SER A 590 41.19 -69.31 12.56
CA SER A 590 41.15 -70.72 12.21
C SER A 590 40.82 -70.86 10.71
N PRO A 591 41.82 -70.74 9.82
CA PRO A 591 41.60 -70.77 8.38
C PRO A 591 41.22 -72.17 7.88
N VAL A 592 40.22 -72.23 7.03
CA VAL A 592 39.84 -73.41 6.25
C VAL A 592 40.27 -73.16 4.80
N VAL A 593 41.03 -74.08 4.22
CA VAL A 593 41.49 -73.98 2.83
C VAL A 593 40.85 -75.08 2.00
N VAL A 594 40.10 -74.70 0.97
CA VAL A 594 39.58 -75.60 -0.06
C VAL A 594 40.05 -75.21 -1.45
N GLY A 595 40.25 -76.16 -2.34
CA GLY A 595 40.74 -75.83 -3.67
C GLY A 595 40.64 -76.97 -4.67
N GLN A 596 40.99 -76.65 -5.91
CA GLN A 596 40.94 -77.57 -7.02
C GLN A 596 41.95 -77.17 -8.11
N VAL A 597 42.44 -78.16 -8.86
CA VAL A 597 43.09 -77.92 -10.14
C VAL A 597 42.01 -77.56 -11.18
N MET A 598 42.01 -76.30 -11.62
CA MET A 598 40.99 -75.72 -12.50
C MET A 598 41.35 -75.75 -14.00
N SER A 599 42.50 -76.32 -14.35
CA SER A 599 42.89 -76.46 -15.75
C SER A 599 43.37 -77.87 -16.04
N ALA A 600 42.74 -78.53 -17.00
CA ALA A 600 43.17 -79.80 -17.55
C ALA A 600 44.05 -79.54 -18.77
N ASN A 601 45.35 -79.39 -18.53
CA ASN A 601 46.35 -79.12 -19.57
C ASN A 601 47.09 -80.39 -20.03
N ASP A 602 46.82 -81.54 -19.39
CA ASP A 602 47.37 -82.86 -19.74
C ASP A 602 46.25 -83.91 -19.80
N SER A 603 46.49 -85.01 -20.51
CA SER A 603 45.63 -86.19 -20.62
C SER A 603 45.35 -86.96 -19.32
N HIS A 604 46.28 -87.00 -18.36
CA HIS A 604 46.01 -87.67 -17.06
C HIS A 604 45.50 -86.68 -16.00
N TRP A 605 44.84 -87.21 -14.98
CA TRP A 605 44.21 -86.42 -13.93
C TRP A 605 45.19 -85.94 -12.86
N SER A 606 44.79 -84.88 -12.16
CA SER A 606 45.57 -84.25 -11.08
C SER A 606 44.64 -83.77 -9.98
N VAL A 607 45.08 -83.86 -8.74
CA VAL A 607 44.32 -83.45 -7.56
C VAL A 607 45.05 -82.36 -6.79
N PHE A 608 44.27 -81.45 -6.22
CA PHE A 608 44.73 -80.38 -5.34
C PHE A 608 45.06 -80.93 -3.96
N TRP A 609 46.10 -80.41 -3.34
CA TRP A 609 46.40 -80.65 -1.92
C TRP A 609 47.01 -79.40 -1.27
N SER A 610 46.91 -79.31 0.05
CA SER A 610 47.40 -78.19 0.84
C SER A 610 48.13 -78.64 2.10
N MET A 611 49.10 -77.84 2.57
CA MET A 611 49.84 -78.04 3.83
C MET A 611 50.19 -76.71 4.51
N GLY A 612 50.47 -76.76 5.82
CA GLY A 612 50.99 -75.63 6.58
C GLY A 612 52.52 -75.48 6.51
N GLY A 613 53.09 -74.73 7.46
CA GLY A 613 54.51 -74.32 7.45
C GLY A 613 55.54 -75.43 7.62
N SER A 614 55.08 -76.59 8.04
CA SER A 614 55.82 -77.82 8.05
C SER A 614 54.86 -78.99 7.81
N ARG A 615 55.42 -80.15 7.52
CA ARG A 615 54.71 -81.43 7.35
C ARG A 615 53.93 -81.90 8.59
N THR A 616 54.05 -81.19 9.71
CA THR A 616 53.43 -81.54 11.00
C THR A 616 52.67 -80.35 11.60
N THR A 617 52.42 -79.29 10.83
CA THR A 617 51.71 -78.10 11.34
C THR A 617 50.53 -77.72 10.44
N PRO A 618 49.35 -77.44 11.05
CA PRO A 618 48.22 -76.86 10.34
C PRO A 618 48.57 -75.63 9.52
N VAL A 619 47.74 -75.40 8.50
CA VAL A 619 47.68 -74.12 7.80
C VAL A 619 47.43 -73.00 8.81
N ASN A 620 48.26 -71.96 8.75
CA ASN A 620 48.10 -70.73 9.54
C ASN A 620 48.53 -69.53 8.69
N ALA A 621 48.35 -68.32 9.24
CA ALA A 621 48.38 -67.06 8.51
C ALA A 621 49.67 -66.72 7.71
N GLY A 622 50.75 -67.49 7.86
CA GLY A 622 51.99 -67.27 7.12
C GLY A 622 52.63 -68.52 6.54
N SER A 623 51.87 -69.60 6.37
CA SER A 623 52.48 -70.90 6.14
C SER A 623 51.75 -71.84 5.18
N LEU A 624 50.80 -71.32 4.39
CA LEU A 624 50.14 -72.12 3.36
C LEU A 624 51.15 -72.55 2.28
N SER A 625 51.21 -73.83 1.97
CA SER A 625 51.83 -74.33 0.75
C SER A 625 50.83 -75.19 0.00
N LEU A 626 50.71 -74.94 -1.29
CA LEU A 626 49.75 -75.61 -2.16
C LEU A 626 50.50 -76.43 -3.21
N GLY A 627 49.90 -77.55 -3.62
CA GLY A 627 50.46 -78.36 -4.68
C GLY A 627 49.41 -79.15 -5.44
N LYS A 628 49.90 -79.84 -6.46
CA LYS A 628 49.12 -80.81 -7.23
C LYS A 628 49.84 -82.16 -7.27
N HIS A 629 49.06 -83.23 -7.20
CA HIS A 629 49.53 -84.60 -7.33
C HIS A 629 48.94 -85.23 -8.59
N VAL A 630 49.65 -86.20 -9.20
CA VAL A 630 49.28 -86.85 -10.47
C VAL A 630 49.08 -88.34 -10.26
N GLY A 631 47.90 -88.85 -10.63
CA GLY A 631 47.62 -90.28 -10.59
C GLY A 631 48.03 -91.03 -11.87
N GLU A 632 48.29 -92.34 -11.70
CA GLU A 632 48.66 -93.37 -12.69
C GLU A 632 50.04 -93.26 -13.37
N ASP A 633 50.78 -92.16 -13.22
CA ASP A 633 52.18 -92.07 -13.68
C ASP A 633 53.07 -91.34 -12.66
N SER A 634 53.82 -92.14 -11.88
CA SER A 634 54.70 -91.69 -10.80
C SER A 634 55.84 -90.76 -11.25
N ASN A 635 56.10 -90.64 -12.56
CA ASN A 635 57.24 -89.92 -13.12
C ASN A 635 56.88 -88.76 -14.07
N THR A 636 55.60 -88.48 -14.35
CA THR A 636 55.25 -87.35 -15.22
C THR A 636 55.45 -86.00 -14.50
N THR A 637 55.91 -84.99 -15.22
CA THR A 637 55.69 -83.58 -14.88
C THR A 637 54.48 -83.10 -15.66
N ARG A 638 53.58 -82.36 -15.02
CA ARG A 638 52.46 -81.71 -15.72
C ARG A 638 52.90 -80.37 -16.29
N ALA A 639 52.21 -79.94 -17.33
CA ALA A 639 52.23 -78.54 -17.73
C ALA A 639 51.77 -77.64 -16.57
N ASP A 640 52.09 -76.37 -16.66
CA ASP A 640 51.61 -75.34 -15.74
C ASP A 640 50.07 -75.42 -15.65
N GLU A 641 49.52 -75.78 -14.49
CA GLU A 641 48.07 -75.90 -14.28
C GLU A 641 47.62 -74.87 -13.26
N THR A 642 46.50 -74.20 -13.55
CA THR A 642 45.88 -73.24 -12.65
C THR A 642 45.19 -73.97 -11.50
N ILE A 643 45.60 -73.63 -10.28
CA ILE A 643 44.95 -74.04 -9.05
C ILE A 643 44.10 -72.85 -8.56
N GLY A 644 42.84 -73.14 -8.25
CA GLY A 644 41.94 -72.21 -7.58
C GLY A 644 41.72 -72.67 -6.16
N TYR A 645 41.81 -71.76 -5.21
CA TYR A 645 41.55 -72.07 -3.81
C TYR A 645 40.81 -70.95 -3.11
N ILE A 646 40.08 -71.33 -2.07
CA ILE A 646 39.35 -70.47 -1.18
C ILE A 646 39.93 -70.67 0.21
N VAL A 647 40.24 -69.56 0.88
CA VAL A 647 40.61 -69.51 2.28
C VAL A 647 39.50 -68.78 2.99
N ILE A 648 38.93 -69.37 4.04
CA ILE A 648 37.82 -68.77 4.76
C ILE A 648 37.99 -68.97 6.26
N GLU A 649 37.52 -68.01 7.06
CA GLU A 649 37.45 -68.20 8.50
C GLU A 649 36.44 -69.31 8.84
N SER A 650 36.83 -70.26 9.69
CA SER A 650 35.89 -71.28 10.16
C SER A 650 34.72 -70.65 10.92
N GLY A 651 33.50 -71.13 10.68
CA GLY A 651 32.28 -70.60 11.27
C GLY A 651 31.11 -70.61 10.30
N THR A 652 30.08 -69.83 10.62
CA THR A 652 28.89 -69.64 9.77
C THR A 652 28.71 -68.16 9.45
N GLY A 653 28.13 -67.85 8.29
CA GLY A 653 27.91 -66.47 7.85
C GLY A 653 27.06 -66.38 6.58
N THR A 654 26.99 -65.17 5.99
CA THR A 654 26.30 -64.92 4.71
C THR A 654 27.17 -64.08 3.79
N ILE A 655 27.24 -64.46 2.52
CA ILE A 655 27.90 -63.70 1.46
C ILE A 655 26.92 -63.48 0.30
N ASN A 656 26.64 -62.22 -0.05
CA ASN A 656 25.63 -61.86 -1.07
C ASN A 656 24.28 -62.58 -0.87
N GLY A 657 23.82 -62.64 0.39
CA GLY A 657 22.57 -63.32 0.78
C GLY A 657 22.63 -64.86 0.83
N ILE A 658 23.75 -65.49 0.48
CA ILE A 658 23.95 -66.95 0.50
C ILE A 658 24.59 -67.34 1.84
N ALA A 659 23.93 -68.20 2.61
CA ALA A 659 24.47 -68.69 3.86
C ALA A 659 25.59 -69.72 3.63
N TYR A 660 26.61 -69.71 4.48
CA TYR A 660 27.71 -70.67 4.42
C TYR A 660 28.10 -71.19 5.80
N GLU A 661 28.73 -72.36 5.80
CA GLU A 661 29.45 -72.94 6.92
C GLU A 661 30.82 -73.43 6.44
N ALA A 662 31.88 -73.10 7.18
CA ALA A 662 33.22 -73.60 6.92
C ALA A 662 33.82 -74.17 8.20
N GLY A 663 34.50 -75.32 8.10
CA GLY A 663 35.07 -75.98 9.26
C GLY A 663 36.25 -76.89 8.94
N LEU A 664 36.95 -77.27 10.02
CA LEU A 664 37.94 -78.33 10.02
C LEU A 664 37.33 -79.54 10.75
N GLY A 665 37.45 -80.73 10.15
CA GLY A 665 37.06 -81.99 10.80
C GLY A 665 37.90 -82.26 12.06
N SER A 666 37.28 -82.83 13.08
CA SER A 666 37.91 -83.15 14.37
C SER A 666 38.52 -84.56 14.45
N ASP A 667 38.31 -85.40 13.44
CA ASP A 667 38.68 -86.82 13.44
C ASP A 667 39.95 -87.12 12.64
N ILE A 668 40.62 -88.19 13.07
CA ILE A 668 41.82 -88.79 12.49
C ILE A 668 41.41 -89.60 11.25
N VAL A 669 41.83 -89.19 10.06
CA VAL A 669 41.82 -90.10 8.89
C VAL A 669 43.06 -90.98 9.01
N GLU A 670 42.90 -92.30 8.93
CA GLU A 670 44.03 -93.22 8.69
C GLU A 670 43.93 -93.67 7.23
N GLY A 671 45.02 -93.56 6.46
CA GLY A 671 45.12 -94.10 5.11
C GLY A 671 44.88 -95.61 5.13
N VAL A 672 43.70 -96.05 4.69
CA VAL A 672 43.33 -97.48 4.69
C VAL A 672 43.78 -98.11 3.37
N GLY A 673 44.96 -98.73 3.38
CA GLY A 673 45.35 -99.64 2.31
C GLY A 673 44.26 -100.70 2.08
N GLU A 674 43.64 -100.66 0.89
CA GLU A 674 42.66 -101.60 0.33
C GLU A 674 41.64 -102.24 1.32
N THR A 675 41.14 -101.53 2.33
CA THR A 675 40.09 -102.07 3.23
C THR A 675 38.88 -101.15 3.33
N SER A 676 37.71 -101.73 3.04
CA SER A 676 36.45 -101.07 2.66
C SER A 676 35.66 -100.39 3.79
N THR A 677 36.30 -99.69 4.73
CA THR A 677 35.60 -98.96 5.80
C THR A 677 35.83 -97.46 5.67
N GLY A 678 34.96 -96.78 4.91
CA GLY A 678 34.94 -95.32 4.81
C GLY A 678 34.54 -94.62 6.11
N TRP A 679 34.93 -93.36 6.26
CA TRP A 679 34.64 -92.51 7.42
C TRP A 679 33.36 -91.68 7.20
N SER A 680 32.59 -91.44 8.27
CA SER A 680 31.38 -90.60 8.22
C SER A 680 31.51 -89.42 9.16
N TYR A 681 31.44 -88.21 8.61
CA TYR A 681 31.35 -86.96 9.35
C TYR A 681 29.89 -86.51 9.45
N SER A 682 29.45 -86.09 10.64
CA SER A 682 28.08 -85.59 10.84
C SER A 682 28.06 -84.08 10.70
N LEU A 683 27.29 -83.56 9.73
CA LEU A 683 26.97 -82.13 9.58
C LEU A 683 25.73 -81.74 10.40
N SER A 684 25.31 -82.60 11.35
CA SER A 684 24.04 -82.45 12.05
C SER A 684 23.99 -81.18 12.89
N GLY A 685 23.20 -80.20 12.46
CA GLY A 685 22.80 -79.03 13.25
C GLY A 685 23.05 -77.65 12.62
N HIS A 686 23.61 -77.56 11.41
CA HIS A 686 24.23 -76.30 10.98
C HIS A 686 23.74 -75.67 9.65
N LEU A 687 23.08 -76.39 8.70
CA LEU A 687 22.46 -75.81 7.48
C LEU A 687 21.16 -76.53 7.06
N SER A 688 20.20 -75.83 6.40
CA SER A 688 18.78 -76.19 6.50
C SER A 688 18.12 -77.07 5.43
N THR A 689 18.58 -77.26 4.17
CA THR A 689 18.09 -78.41 3.30
C THR A 689 18.64 -78.62 1.87
N THR A 690 19.55 -77.83 1.28
CA THR A 690 20.12 -78.18 -0.04
C THR A 690 21.47 -77.52 -0.22
N THR A 691 22.57 -78.27 -0.18
CA THR A 691 23.90 -77.70 0.01
C THR A 691 24.87 -78.02 -1.12
N ALA A 692 25.62 -77.01 -1.56
CA ALA A 692 26.82 -77.21 -2.36
C ALA A 692 28.00 -77.37 -1.40
N VAL A 693 28.78 -78.44 -1.56
CA VAL A 693 29.96 -78.74 -0.73
C VAL A 693 31.23 -78.54 -1.56
N ALA A 694 32.20 -77.84 -0.99
CA ALA A 694 33.60 -77.85 -1.38
C ALA A 694 34.41 -78.53 -0.29
N LEU A 695 35.33 -79.41 -0.70
CA LEU A 695 36.16 -80.18 0.21
C LEU A 695 37.63 -80.06 -0.14
N SER A 696 38.46 -80.15 0.88
CA SER A 696 39.91 -80.20 0.76
C SER A 696 40.50 -80.88 1.97
N GLN A 697 41.74 -81.31 1.84
CA GLN A 697 42.47 -81.93 2.91
C GLN A 697 43.68 -81.09 3.27
N SER A 698 43.91 -80.97 4.57
CA SER A 698 45.08 -80.34 5.17
C SER A 698 45.81 -81.40 6.00
N ALA A 699 47.03 -81.77 5.58
CA ALA A 699 47.80 -82.83 6.22
C ALA A 699 48.36 -82.42 7.60
N MET A 700 48.34 -83.33 8.58
CA MET A 700 48.92 -83.11 9.92
C MET A 700 49.70 -84.27 10.54
N ASP A 701 50.05 -85.35 9.83
CA ASP A 701 51.18 -86.21 10.22
C ASP A 701 51.55 -87.16 9.08
N GLY A 702 52.56 -86.81 8.28
CA GLY A 702 53.01 -87.65 7.18
C GLY A 702 54.28 -87.13 6.53
N ASN A 703 55.18 -88.03 6.13
CA ASN A 703 56.34 -87.68 5.32
C ASN A 703 55.94 -87.64 3.83
N ASP A 704 54.75 -87.13 3.57
CA ASP A 704 54.04 -87.15 2.32
C ASP A 704 52.79 -86.29 2.49
N GLY A 705 52.46 -85.42 1.55
CA GLY A 705 51.22 -84.67 1.60
C GLY A 705 50.05 -85.60 1.36
N SER A 706 48.94 -85.42 2.05
CA SER A 706 47.78 -86.29 1.82
C SER A 706 46.94 -85.70 0.70
N TRP A 707 46.62 -86.52 -0.30
CA TRP A 707 45.64 -86.20 -1.34
C TRP A 707 44.50 -87.20 -1.21
N ALA A 708 43.26 -86.73 -1.33
CA ALA A 708 42.12 -87.63 -1.33
C ALA A 708 41.40 -87.62 -2.65
N VAL A 709 41.05 -88.81 -3.07
CA VAL A 709 39.86 -89.01 -3.87
C VAL A 709 38.70 -89.27 -2.91
N LEU A 710 37.71 -88.39 -2.96
CA LEU A 710 36.48 -88.56 -2.21
C LEU A 710 35.68 -89.69 -2.86
N TYR A 711 35.27 -90.68 -2.06
CA TYR A 711 34.20 -91.61 -2.42
C TYR A 711 33.25 -91.78 -1.23
N GLY A 712 31.94 -91.74 -1.46
CA GLY A 712 30.95 -91.74 -0.38
C GLY A 712 30.41 -93.14 -0.12
N ASN A 713 30.24 -93.57 1.15
CA ASN A 713 29.59 -94.84 1.48
C ASN A 713 28.03 -94.74 1.42
N SER A 714 27.48 -93.54 1.20
CA SER A 714 26.06 -93.20 1.09
C SER A 714 25.89 -91.84 0.40
N ALA A 715 24.67 -91.54 -0.10
CA ALA A 715 24.33 -90.23 -0.63
C ALA A 715 24.74 -89.08 0.30
N PHE A 716 25.35 -88.02 -0.23
CA PHE A 716 25.53 -86.78 0.52
C PHE A 716 24.15 -86.26 0.95
N GLY A 717 23.92 -86.23 2.26
CA GLY A 717 22.69 -85.76 2.87
C GLY A 717 22.95 -84.48 3.67
N PRO A 718 21.91 -83.65 3.90
CA PRO A 718 22.03 -82.37 4.61
C PRO A 718 22.52 -82.49 6.06
N THR A 719 22.59 -83.70 6.61
CA THR A 719 22.94 -83.96 8.02
C THR A 719 24.24 -84.75 8.19
N SER A 720 24.88 -85.22 7.11
CA SER A 720 26.11 -86.00 7.19
C SER A 720 26.90 -86.00 5.88
N LEU A 721 28.19 -85.74 6.00
CA LEU A 721 29.18 -85.89 4.94
C LEU A 721 29.94 -87.20 5.17
N THR A 722 29.65 -88.23 4.38
CA THR A 722 30.45 -89.46 4.41
C THR A 722 31.55 -89.38 3.37
N THR A 723 32.80 -89.25 3.82
CA THR A 723 33.98 -89.24 2.96
C THR A 723 34.84 -90.44 3.29
N ALA A 724 35.02 -91.32 2.32
CA ALA A 724 36.16 -92.22 2.33
C ALA A 724 37.28 -91.58 1.50
N VAL A 725 38.49 -91.71 2.02
CA VAL A 725 39.72 -91.26 1.39
C VAL A 725 40.40 -92.51 0.90
N ASP A 726 40.64 -92.57 -0.41
CA ASP A 726 41.51 -93.59 -0.99
C ASP A 726 42.87 -92.94 -1.27
N GLU A 727 43.93 -93.50 -0.69
CA GLU A 727 45.31 -93.04 -0.88
C GLU A 727 45.98 -93.77 -2.05
N ASP A 728 45.51 -94.96 -2.45
CA ASP A 728 46.12 -95.67 -3.57
C ASP A 728 45.24 -96.82 -4.09
N VAL A 729 45.02 -96.87 -5.42
CA VAL A 729 44.44 -98.04 -6.12
C VAL A 729 45.55 -98.84 -6.84
N ILE A 730 46.80 -98.43 -6.71
CA ILE A 730 47.96 -99.16 -7.19
C ILE A 730 48.44 -100.00 -6.01
N GLY A 731 48.39 -101.33 -6.13
CA GLY A 731 48.93 -102.25 -5.12
C GLY A 731 50.46 -102.20 -5.01
N ASP A 732 51.04 -101.00 -4.80
CA ASP A 732 52.44 -100.77 -4.52
C ASP A 732 52.64 -100.30 -3.07
N SER A 733 53.81 -100.57 -2.51
CA SER A 733 54.05 -100.45 -1.06
C SER A 733 54.45 -99.02 -0.68
N GLU A 734 53.49 -98.11 -0.63
CA GLU A 734 53.58 -96.82 0.05
C GLU A 734 53.15 -96.96 1.54
N ARG A 735 53.56 -96.04 2.42
CA ARG A 735 53.28 -96.13 3.87
C ARG A 735 51.94 -95.48 4.15
N ASN A 736 51.10 -96.09 4.99
CA ASN A 736 49.88 -95.48 5.53
C ASN A 736 50.16 -94.04 6.01
N HIS A 737 49.37 -93.07 5.54
CA HIS A 737 49.38 -91.75 6.16
C HIS A 737 48.81 -91.80 7.60
N GLY A 738 49.37 -90.95 8.46
CA GLY A 738 48.92 -90.73 9.84
C GLY A 738 47.74 -89.76 9.90
N THR A 739 47.62 -89.00 11.00
CA THR A 739 46.45 -88.14 11.26
C THR A 739 46.35 -86.89 10.37
N GLU A 740 45.30 -86.76 9.54
CA GLU A 740 44.97 -85.50 8.83
C GLU A 740 43.69 -84.79 9.26
N GLN A 741 43.61 -83.48 9.00
CA GLN A 741 42.39 -82.68 9.14
C GLN A 741 41.77 -82.38 7.76
N ILE A 742 40.46 -82.62 7.62
CA ILE A 742 39.72 -82.28 6.40
C ILE A 742 39.09 -80.90 6.56
N GLY A 743 39.38 -79.99 5.62
CA GLY A 743 38.70 -78.70 5.51
C GLY A 743 37.48 -78.80 4.59
N TYR A 744 36.38 -78.17 4.99
CA TYR A 744 35.17 -78.12 4.17
C TYR A 744 34.55 -76.73 4.16
N ILE A 745 33.87 -76.42 3.06
CA ILE A 745 32.98 -75.27 2.95
C ILE A 745 31.65 -75.75 2.36
N VAL A 746 30.56 -75.37 2.98
CA VAL A 746 29.20 -75.69 2.56
C VAL A 746 28.41 -74.41 2.37
N PHE A 747 27.68 -74.28 1.25
CA PHE A 747 26.79 -73.14 0.99
C PHE A 747 25.33 -73.60 0.88
N GLU A 748 24.41 -72.86 1.50
CA GLU A 748 22.96 -73.09 1.55
C GLU A 748 22.12 -72.23 0.61
#